data_AF-A0A439D7J4-F1
#
_entry.id   AF-A0A439D7J4-F1
#
_cell.length_a   1.000
_cell.length_b   1.000
_cell.length_c   1.000
_cell.angle_alpha   90.00
_cell.angle_beta   90.00
_cell.angle_gamma   90.00
#
_symmetry.space_group_name_H-M   'P 1'
#
loop_
_entity.id
_entity.type
_entity.pdbx_description
1 polymer ?
#
loop_
_entity_poly.entity_id
_entity_poly.type
_entity_poly.pdbx_seq_one_letter_code
_entity_poly.pdbx_strand_id
1 'polypeptide(L)'
;MNSRMEFTERGKKSLEDAMTLAEQYAHSQLLPTHLAVSLLDPPPDQSKDQQNNPTPTSSLFRQVVERAHGDPQLFDRALKKTLVRLPSQDPPPENVSVSQSFSTVLRKANELQKTQKDTYIAVDHLISALSEDPTIANALKEANVPKPKLIQDAVVAIRGTKRVDSRTADTEEDNENLAKFTIDMTAMAREGKIDPVIGREEEIRRVIRILSRRTKNNPVLIGEPGVGKTTVVEGLAQRIVNADVPDNLAACKLMSLDVGALVAGSKYRGEFEERMKGVLKEISESKEMIVLFVDEIHLLMGAGATGEGGMDAANLLKPMLARGQLHCIGATTLAEYRKYIEKDAAFERRFQQVLVKEPSIPETISILRGLKEKYEVHHGVSIADSAIVSAANLAGRYLTSRRLPDSAVDLIDEAAAAVRVARESQPEVIDSLERRLRQLRIEIHALSREKDDASKARLEVAKQDAENVEEELRPLREKYESERKRGKDIQEAKVKLDQLKVKADDAARMGDHARAADLTYYAIPEQEQNIKRLEKEKAAADAALSQNPDNIGNSMITDIVGPDQINEIVSRWSGIPVTRLKTTEKEKLIHMERALGNTVVGQKEAVQAVSNAIRLQRSGLSNPNQPPSFLFSGPSGTGKTLLTKALAEFLFDDPKAMIRFDMSEYQERHSLSRMIGAPPGYVGHDAGGQLTEALRRKPFFYPSL
;
A
#
# COMPACT_ATOMS: atom_id res chain seq x y z
N MET A 1 23.54 -49.74 3.86
CA MET A 1 23.73 -48.27 3.75
C MET A 1 22.97 -47.61 4.89
N ASN A 2 23.58 -47.43 6.07
CA ASN A 2 22.94 -46.88 7.27
C ASN A 2 23.76 -45.71 7.85
N SER A 3 23.60 -44.54 7.23
CA SER A 3 23.77 -43.22 7.85
C SER A 3 22.94 -42.28 6.98
N ARG A 4 21.77 -41.83 7.46
CA ARG A 4 20.99 -40.79 6.78
C ARG A 4 21.82 -39.51 6.85
N MET A 5 22.49 -39.16 5.75
CA MET A 5 23.12 -37.85 5.59
C MET A 5 22.01 -36.81 5.46
N GLU A 6 22.02 -35.78 6.30
CA GLU A 6 21.04 -34.69 6.24
C GLU A 6 21.70 -33.48 5.55
N PHE A 7 21.06 -32.95 4.51
CA PHE A 7 21.55 -31.84 3.70
C PHE A 7 20.72 -30.58 3.95
N THR A 8 21.31 -29.40 3.70
CA THR A 8 20.54 -28.15 3.54
C THR A 8 19.68 -28.22 2.29
N GLU A 9 18.66 -27.35 2.17
CA GLU A 9 17.77 -27.33 1.00
C GLU A 9 18.53 -27.07 -0.31
N ARG A 10 19.49 -26.12 -0.30
CA ARG A 10 20.39 -25.88 -1.44
C ARG A 10 21.33 -27.04 -1.70
N GLY A 11 21.89 -27.66 -0.65
CA GLY A 11 22.73 -28.86 -0.80
C GLY A 11 21.97 -30.01 -1.45
N LYS A 12 20.71 -30.23 -1.05
CA LYS A 12 19.83 -31.25 -1.64
C LYS A 12 19.48 -30.91 -3.09
N LYS A 13 19.07 -29.68 -3.38
CA LYS A 13 18.75 -29.22 -4.73
C LYS A 13 19.95 -29.37 -5.68
N SER A 14 21.15 -29.04 -5.23
CA SER A 14 22.38 -29.20 -6.04
C SER A 14 22.67 -30.65 -6.43
N LEU A 15 22.28 -31.62 -5.58
CA LEU A 15 22.39 -33.05 -5.87
C LEU A 15 21.32 -33.53 -6.86
N GLU A 16 20.09 -33.03 -6.72
CA GLU A 16 19.00 -33.27 -7.67
C GLU A 16 19.38 -32.72 -9.06
N ASP A 17 19.87 -31.48 -9.13
CA ASP A 17 20.33 -30.84 -10.37
C ASP A 17 21.49 -31.62 -11.02
N ALA A 18 22.43 -32.13 -10.22
CA ALA A 18 23.53 -32.95 -10.72
C ALA A 18 23.03 -34.28 -11.33
N MET A 19 21.97 -34.87 -10.76
CA MET A 19 21.34 -36.09 -11.28
C MET A 19 20.62 -35.81 -12.59
N THR A 20 19.84 -34.73 -12.65
CA THR A 20 19.18 -34.29 -13.88
C THR A 20 20.21 -33.96 -14.99
N LEU A 21 21.35 -33.38 -14.64
CA LEU A 21 22.43 -33.11 -15.60
C LEU A 21 23.03 -34.40 -16.16
N ALA A 22 23.21 -35.44 -15.34
CA ALA A 22 23.71 -36.73 -15.80
C ALA A 22 22.72 -37.41 -16.76
N GLU A 23 21.41 -37.29 -16.50
CA GLU A 23 20.34 -37.78 -17.38
C GLU A 23 20.30 -37.02 -18.71
N GLN A 24 20.40 -35.69 -18.69
CA GLN A 24 20.38 -34.84 -19.88
C GLN A 24 21.53 -35.14 -20.86
N TYR A 25 22.72 -35.44 -20.33
CA TYR A 25 23.89 -35.82 -21.14
C TYR A 25 23.98 -37.34 -21.40
N ALA A 26 22.96 -38.10 -20.99
CA ALA A 26 22.90 -39.56 -21.13
C ALA A 26 24.14 -40.29 -20.58
N HIS A 27 24.68 -39.83 -19.46
CA HIS A 27 25.82 -40.47 -18.78
C HIS A 27 25.34 -41.64 -17.92
N SER A 28 26.09 -42.75 -17.90
CA SER A 28 25.71 -43.97 -17.16
C SER A 28 25.89 -43.87 -15.64
N GLN A 29 26.71 -42.92 -15.17
CA GLN A 29 27.03 -42.75 -13.75
C GLN A 29 27.08 -41.28 -13.34
N LEU A 30 26.62 -41.00 -12.12
CA LEU A 30 26.75 -39.71 -11.47
C LEU A 30 28.19 -39.52 -10.97
N LEU A 31 28.91 -38.61 -11.63
CA LEU A 31 30.31 -38.26 -11.37
C LEU A 31 30.44 -36.90 -10.65
N PRO A 32 31.55 -36.63 -9.91
CA PRO A 32 31.81 -35.35 -9.26
C PRO A 32 31.74 -34.13 -10.19
N THR A 33 32.04 -34.32 -11.48
CA THR A 33 31.92 -33.29 -12.52
C THR A 33 30.52 -32.73 -12.66
N HIS A 34 29.48 -33.56 -12.52
CA HIS A 34 28.08 -33.10 -12.61
C HIS A 34 27.72 -32.19 -11.44
N LEU A 35 28.15 -32.54 -10.22
CA LEU A 35 27.94 -31.72 -9.03
C LEU A 35 28.75 -30.43 -9.08
N ALA A 36 29.97 -30.46 -9.61
CA ALA A 36 30.77 -29.25 -9.77
C ALA A 36 30.13 -28.27 -10.77
N VAL A 37 29.53 -28.78 -11.85
CA VAL A 37 28.79 -27.94 -12.82
C VAL A 37 27.49 -27.41 -12.21
N SER A 38 26.70 -28.24 -11.53
CA SER A 38 25.44 -27.79 -10.91
C SER A 38 25.67 -26.73 -9.82
N LEU A 39 26.77 -26.84 -9.07
CA LEU A 39 27.16 -25.86 -8.06
C LEU A 39 27.71 -24.55 -8.65
N LEU A 40 28.31 -24.60 -9.84
CA LEU A 40 28.91 -23.43 -10.49
C LEU A 40 27.89 -22.64 -11.31
N ASP A 41 27.00 -23.34 -12.01
CA ASP A 41 26.01 -22.78 -12.93
C ASP A 41 24.66 -23.52 -12.74
N PRO A 42 23.93 -23.23 -11.63
CA PRO A 42 22.68 -23.92 -11.34
C PRO A 42 21.61 -23.56 -12.39
N PRO A 43 20.78 -24.53 -12.83
CA PRO A 43 19.71 -24.25 -13.79
C PRO A 43 18.74 -23.20 -13.23
N PRO A 44 18.18 -22.32 -14.09
CA PRO A 44 17.27 -21.27 -13.65
C PRO A 44 16.04 -21.86 -12.96
N ASP A 45 15.75 -21.36 -11.76
CA ASP A 45 14.67 -21.85 -10.90
C ASP A 45 13.30 -21.53 -11.53
N GLN A 46 12.68 -22.51 -12.19
CA GLN A 46 11.38 -22.34 -12.89
C GLN A 46 10.20 -22.07 -11.93
N SER A 47 10.43 -22.13 -10.62
CA SER A 47 9.43 -21.88 -9.58
C SER A 47 9.29 -20.40 -9.18
N LYS A 48 10.22 -19.53 -9.60
CA LYS A 48 10.13 -18.07 -9.39
C LYS A 48 9.61 -17.42 -10.67
N ASP A 49 8.49 -16.71 -10.55
CA ASP A 49 7.76 -16.07 -11.65
C ASP A 49 8.65 -15.36 -12.67
N GLN A 50 8.37 -15.60 -13.96
CA GLN A 50 9.05 -15.05 -15.15
C GLN A 50 8.92 -13.52 -15.31
N GLN A 51 8.52 -12.76 -14.29
CA GLN A 51 8.32 -11.31 -14.38
C GLN A 51 9.54 -10.47 -14.02
N ASN A 52 10.57 -11.05 -13.41
CA ASN A 52 11.85 -10.39 -13.24
C ASN A 52 12.89 -11.06 -14.16
N ASN A 53 13.53 -10.27 -15.03
CA ASN A 53 14.72 -10.69 -15.77
C ASN A 53 15.63 -11.50 -14.84
N PRO A 54 16.08 -12.72 -15.22
CA PRO A 54 16.99 -13.48 -14.39
C PRO A 54 18.35 -12.78 -14.40
N THR A 55 18.54 -11.84 -13.47
CA THR A 55 19.86 -11.33 -13.13
C THR A 55 20.70 -12.56 -12.73
N PRO A 56 21.87 -12.81 -13.34
CA PRO A 56 22.65 -14.01 -13.03
C PRO A 56 23.13 -13.91 -11.59
N THR A 57 22.42 -14.57 -10.67
CA THR A 57 22.85 -14.72 -9.29
C THR A 57 24.17 -15.48 -9.31
N SER A 58 25.26 -14.83 -8.92
CA SER A 58 26.58 -15.45 -8.82
C SER A 58 26.49 -16.63 -7.85
N SER A 59 26.75 -17.85 -8.30
CA SER A 59 26.75 -19.03 -7.43
C SER A 59 27.82 -18.93 -6.34
N LEU A 60 27.58 -19.55 -5.18
CA LEU A 60 28.56 -19.59 -4.07
C LEU A 60 29.89 -20.15 -4.55
N PHE A 61 29.87 -21.17 -5.42
CA PHE A 61 31.10 -21.76 -5.94
C PHE A 61 31.88 -20.79 -6.83
N ARG A 62 31.18 -19.95 -7.63
CA ARG A 62 31.82 -18.88 -8.41
C ARG A 62 32.49 -17.85 -7.51
N GLN A 63 31.81 -17.41 -6.45
CA GLN A 63 32.39 -16.47 -5.48
C GLN A 63 33.61 -17.05 -4.76
N VAL A 64 33.57 -18.34 -4.39
CA VAL A 64 34.70 -19.05 -3.78
C VAL A 64 35.90 -19.10 -4.72
N VAL A 65 35.69 -19.37 -6.02
CA VAL A 65 36.76 -19.39 -7.02
C VAL A 65 37.36 -18.01 -7.23
N GLU A 66 36.54 -16.95 -7.34
CA GLU A 66 37.02 -15.56 -7.47
C GLU A 66 37.85 -15.15 -6.25
N ARG A 67 37.39 -15.51 -5.05
CA ARG A 67 38.08 -15.19 -3.79
C ARG A 67 39.35 -16.01 -3.58
N ALA A 68 39.45 -17.19 -4.18
CA ALA A 68 40.68 -17.97 -4.27
C ALA A 68 41.65 -17.47 -5.36
N HIS A 69 41.38 -16.29 -5.96
CA HIS A 69 42.13 -15.69 -7.06
C HIS A 69 42.10 -16.50 -8.37
N GLY A 70 41.10 -17.36 -8.55
CA GLY A 70 40.86 -18.09 -9.78
C GLY A 70 39.97 -17.34 -10.76
N ASP A 71 39.98 -17.77 -12.02
CA ASP A 71 39.06 -17.31 -13.06
C ASP A 71 37.87 -18.29 -13.20
N PRO A 72 36.66 -17.91 -12.76
CA PRO A 72 35.51 -18.81 -12.82
C PRO A 72 35.05 -19.14 -14.23
N GLN A 73 35.30 -18.26 -15.22
CA GLN A 73 34.91 -18.54 -16.61
C GLN A 73 35.81 -19.61 -17.21
N LEU A 74 37.11 -19.59 -16.89
CA LEU A 74 38.04 -20.65 -17.28
C LEU A 74 37.69 -21.97 -16.57
N PHE A 75 37.31 -21.89 -15.29
CA PHE A 75 36.88 -23.05 -14.53
C PHE A 75 35.61 -23.70 -15.11
N ASP A 76 34.59 -22.91 -15.43
CA ASP A 76 33.36 -23.38 -16.07
C ASP A 76 33.66 -24.08 -17.41
N ARG A 77 34.50 -23.46 -18.25
CA ARG A 77 34.92 -24.05 -19.52
C ARG A 77 35.66 -25.38 -19.34
N ALA A 78 36.54 -25.49 -18.35
CA ALA A 78 37.27 -26.72 -18.04
C ALA A 78 36.34 -27.84 -17.56
N LEU A 79 35.36 -27.52 -16.72
CA LEU A 79 34.34 -28.46 -16.26
C LEU A 79 33.43 -28.92 -17.41
N LYS A 80 32.88 -27.99 -18.21
CA LYS A 80 32.03 -28.32 -19.38
C LYS A 80 32.79 -29.14 -20.42
N LYS A 81 34.07 -28.86 -20.66
CA LYS A 81 34.95 -29.67 -21.52
C LYS A 81 35.11 -31.09 -20.99
N THR A 82 35.24 -31.26 -19.68
CA THR A 82 35.32 -32.59 -19.05
C THR A 82 33.98 -33.31 -19.12
N LEU A 83 32.88 -32.60 -18.90
CA LEU A 83 31.52 -33.12 -18.98
C LEU A 83 31.21 -33.70 -20.37
N VAL A 84 31.50 -32.96 -21.45
CA VAL A 84 31.24 -33.40 -22.84
C VAL A 84 32.13 -34.58 -23.27
N ARG A 85 33.29 -34.77 -22.61
CA ARG A 85 34.20 -35.88 -22.91
C ARG A 85 33.79 -37.21 -22.26
N LEU A 86 32.82 -37.19 -21.36
CA LEU A 86 32.36 -38.40 -20.72
C LEU A 86 31.61 -39.30 -21.72
N PRO A 87 31.70 -40.63 -21.60
CA PRO A 87 30.94 -41.53 -22.45
C PRO A 87 29.42 -41.37 -22.24
N SER A 88 28.69 -41.17 -23.33
CA SER A 88 27.22 -41.16 -23.37
C SER A 88 26.68 -42.48 -23.92
N GLN A 89 25.46 -42.84 -23.54
CA GLN A 89 24.75 -44.01 -24.06
C GLN A 89 23.42 -43.61 -24.72
N ASP A 90 22.96 -44.40 -25.70
CA ASP A 90 21.69 -44.22 -26.39
C ASP A 90 20.95 -45.57 -26.48
N PRO A 91 19.73 -45.71 -25.92
CA PRO A 91 18.95 -44.70 -25.20
C PRO A 91 19.55 -44.31 -23.83
N PRO A 92 19.19 -43.13 -23.27
CA PRO A 92 19.60 -42.73 -21.93
C PRO A 92 19.20 -43.78 -20.87
N PRO A 93 19.99 -43.94 -19.78
CA PRO A 93 19.68 -44.92 -18.75
C PRO A 93 18.40 -44.56 -18.01
N GLU A 94 17.54 -45.55 -17.73
CA GLU A 94 16.38 -45.35 -16.85
C GLU A 94 16.77 -45.01 -15.40
N ASN A 95 17.96 -45.44 -14.95
CA ASN A 95 18.48 -45.12 -13.62
C ASN A 95 19.98 -44.81 -13.71
N VAL A 96 20.38 -43.61 -13.27
CA VAL A 96 21.79 -43.22 -13.16
C VAL A 96 22.36 -43.75 -11.85
N SER A 97 23.38 -44.60 -11.94
CA SER A 97 24.07 -45.14 -10.75
C SER A 97 25.09 -44.14 -10.19
N VAL A 98 25.33 -44.15 -8.87
CA VAL A 98 26.31 -43.24 -8.25
C VAL A 98 27.72 -43.81 -8.36
N SER A 99 28.68 -43.03 -8.87
CA SER A 99 30.07 -43.46 -8.97
C SER A 99 30.78 -43.56 -7.60
N GLN A 100 31.85 -44.35 -7.53
CA GLN A 100 32.66 -44.49 -6.31
C GLN A 100 33.39 -43.20 -5.94
N SER A 101 33.81 -42.40 -6.92
CA SER A 101 34.41 -41.07 -6.70
C SER A 101 33.39 -40.11 -6.09
N PHE A 102 32.16 -40.07 -6.60
CA PHE A 102 31.09 -39.25 -6.05
C PHE A 102 30.72 -39.65 -4.61
N SER A 103 30.62 -40.95 -4.33
CA SER A 103 30.39 -41.45 -2.97
C SER A 103 31.52 -41.07 -2.00
N THR A 104 32.75 -40.90 -2.51
CA THR A 104 33.90 -40.46 -1.72
C THR A 104 33.83 -38.96 -1.40
N VAL A 105 33.38 -38.13 -2.34
CA VAL A 105 33.09 -36.70 -2.11
C VAL A 105 32.03 -36.53 -1.03
N LEU A 106 30.92 -37.27 -1.11
CA LEU A 106 29.84 -37.18 -0.10
C LEU A 106 30.30 -37.60 1.30
N ARG A 107 31.13 -38.65 1.41
CA ARG A 107 31.70 -39.06 2.70
C ARG A 107 32.61 -37.98 3.29
N LYS A 108 33.45 -37.34 2.46
CA LYS A 108 34.29 -36.22 2.89
C LYS A 108 33.46 -35.01 3.32
N ALA A 109 32.40 -34.67 2.60
CA ALA A 109 31.50 -33.58 2.99
C ALA A 109 30.83 -33.85 4.36
N ASN A 110 30.46 -35.10 4.63
CA ASN A 110 29.94 -35.54 5.93
C ASN A 110 31.01 -35.50 7.04
N GLU A 111 32.27 -35.81 6.73
CA GLU A 111 33.38 -35.65 7.68
C GLU A 111 33.63 -34.17 8.00
N LEU A 112 33.62 -33.29 6.98
CA LEU A 112 33.77 -31.85 7.15
C LEU A 112 32.68 -31.26 8.04
N GLN A 113 31.42 -31.61 7.78
CA GLN A 113 30.27 -31.24 8.61
C GLN A 113 30.48 -31.60 10.09
N LYS A 114 31.02 -32.80 10.39
CA LYS A 114 31.34 -33.21 11.76
C LYS A 114 32.52 -32.44 12.36
N THR A 115 33.57 -32.19 11.58
CA THR A 115 34.74 -31.43 12.06
C THR A 115 34.39 -29.99 12.40
N GLN A 116 33.49 -29.38 11.62
CA GLN A 116 33.04 -27.99 11.78
C GLN A 116 31.87 -27.87 12.77
N LYS A 117 31.36 -29.01 13.28
CA LYS A 117 30.28 -29.12 14.27
C LYS A 117 28.95 -28.54 13.79
N ASP A 118 28.64 -28.68 12.51
CA ASP A 118 27.34 -28.29 11.96
C ASP A 118 26.30 -29.40 12.11
N THR A 119 25.04 -29.06 11.93
CA THR A 119 23.94 -30.02 12.00
C THR A 119 23.62 -30.62 10.62
N TYR A 120 23.79 -29.84 9.54
CA TYR A 120 23.48 -30.24 8.16
C TYR A 120 24.71 -30.17 7.23
N ILE A 121 24.72 -31.01 6.18
CA ILE A 121 25.71 -30.90 5.10
C ILE A 121 25.30 -29.76 4.17
N ALA A 122 26.09 -28.69 4.21
CA ALA A 122 25.91 -27.49 3.41
C ALA A 122 26.67 -27.51 2.07
N VAL A 123 26.35 -26.54 1.21
CA VAL A 123 26.96 -26.33 -0.11
C VAL A 123 28.48 -26.11 -0.01
N ASP A 124 28.92 -25.42 1.03
CA ASP A 124 30.33 -25.14 1.31
C ASP A 124 31.15 -26.41 1.65
N HIS A 125 30.55 -27.36 2.36
CA HIS A 125 31.12 -28.69 2.61
C HIS A 125 31.28 -29.48 1.31
N LEU A 126 30.28 -29.40 0.42
CA LEU A 126 30.33 -30.04 -0.90
C LEU A 126 31.43 -29.43 -1.78
N ILE A 127 31.54 -28.10 -1.83
CA ILE A 127 32.59 -27.39 -2.58
C ILE A 127 33.98 -27.78 -2.06
N SER A 128 34.16 -27.78 -0.74
CA SER A 128 35.42 -28.14 -0.11
C SER A 128 35.81 -29.59 -0.42
N ALA A 129 34.86 -30.52 -0.34
CA ALA A 129 35.09 -31.93 -0.66
C ALA A 129 35.39 -32.16 -2.16
N LEU A 130 34.72 -31.43 -3.06
CA LEU A 130 34.94 -31.49 -4.51
C LEU A 130 36.32 -30.97 -4.90
N SER A 131 36.83 -29.94 -4.22
CA SER A 131 38.15 -29.37 -4.52
C SER A 131 39.31 -30.36 -4.37
N GLU A 132 39.10 -31.44 -3.62
CA GLU A 132 40.07 -32.51 -3.41
C GLU A 132 39.92 -33.68 -4.41
N ASP A 133 38.86 -33.72 -5.22
CA ASP A 133 38.73 -34.72 -6.28
C ASP A 133 39.76 -34.46 -7.38
N PRO A 134 40.52 -35.48 -7.86
CA PRO A 134 41.59 -35.28 -8.83
C PRO A 134 41.11 -34.67 -10.16
N THR A 135 39.88 -34.94 -10.57
CA THR A 135 39.30 -34.43 -11.82
C THR A 135 39.02 -32.93 -11.69
N ILE A 136 38.40 -32.55 -10.58
CA ILE A 136 38.04 -31.15 -10.29
C ILE A 136 39.28 -30.32 -9.94
N ALA A 137 40.22 -30.89 -9.20
CA ALA A 137 41.50 -30.23 -8.89
C ALA A 137 42.31 -29.91 -10.15
N ASN A 138 42.22 -30.73 -11.20
CA ASN A 138 42.85 -30.42 -12.48
C ASN A 138 42.13 -29.28 -13.22
N ALA A 139 40.79 -29.23 -13.19
CA ALA A 139 40.04 -28.10 -13.73
C ALA A 139 40.32 -26.79 -12.95
N LEU A 140 40.46 -26.86 -11.63
CA LEU A 140 40.84 -25.72 -10.78
C LEU A 140 42.26 -25.21 -11.10
N LYS A 141 43.21 -26.10 -11.40
CA LYS A 141 44.56 -25.71 -11.87
C LYS A 141 44.52 -24.93 -13.17
N GLU A 142 43.68 -25.34 -14.14
CA GLU A 142 43.47 -24.60 -15.39
C GLU A 142 42.85 -23.21 -15.15
N ALA A 143 42.14 -23.04 -14.03
CA ALA A 143 41.53 -21.78 -13.60
C ALA A 143 42.39 -20.94 -12.63
N ASN A 144 43.71 -21.15 -12.60
CA ASN A 144 44.66 -20.47 -11.71
C ASN A 144 44.54 -20.78 -10.20
N VAL A 145 43.89 -21.89 -9.82
CA VAL A 145 43.82 -22.35 -8.42
C VAL A 145 44.55 -23.69 -8.26
N PRO A 146 45.89 -23.68 -8.09
CA PRO A 146 46.69 -24.90 -8.15
C PRO A 146 46.65 -25.76 -6.88
N LYS A 147 46.23 -25.18 -5.74
CA LYS A 147 46.19 -25.85 -4.43
C LYS A 147 44.75 -25.89 -3.90
N PRO A 148 44.19 -27.07 -3.58
CA PRO A 148 42.85 -27.19 -2.98
C PRO A 148 42.67 -26.39 -1.68
N LYS A 149 43.76 -26.19 -0.93
CA LYS A 149 43.76 -25.36 0.29
C LYS A 149 43.27 -23.92 0.06
N LEU A 150 43.52 -23.33 -1.10
CA LEU A 150 43.06 -21.96 -1.41
C LEU A 150 41.53 -21.88 -1.46
N ILE A 151 40.87 -22.93 -1.95
CA ILE A 151 39.41 -23.05 -1.95
C ILE A 151 38.90 -23.22 -0.51
N GLN A 152 39.56 -24.06 0.29
CA GLN A 152 39.19 -24.25 1.70
C GLN A 152 39.32 -22.93 2.49
N ASP A 153 40.41 -22.18 2.30
CA ASP A 153 40.64 -20.87 2.93
C ASP A 153 39.58 -19.84 2.46
N ALA A 154 39.22 -19.83 1.17
CA ALA A 154 38.18 -18.96 0.63
C ALA A 154 36.79 -19.30 1.18
N VAL A 155 36.46 -20.59 1.33
CA VAL A 155 35.23 -21.07 1.96
C VAL A 155 35.15 -20.62 3.42
N VAL A 156 36.22 -20.80 4.20
CA VAL A 156 36.29 -20.35 5.60
C VAL A 156 36.14 -18.82 5.69
N ALA A 157 36.72 -18.07 4.75
CA ALA A 157 36.61 -16.62 4.71
C ALA A 157 35.21 -16.10 4.36
N ILE A 158 34.47 -16.80 3.49
CA ILE A 158 33.07 -16.46 3.13
C ILE A 158 32.13 -16.84 4.27
N ARG A 159 32.35 -18.02 4.86
CA ARG A 159 31.52 -18.53 5.96
C ARG A 159 31.70 -17.77 7.27
N GLY A 160 32.93 -17.33 7.56
CA GLY A 160 33.26 -16.67 8.83
C GLY A 160 32.97 -17.56 10.04
N THR A 161 32.24 -17.03 11.03
CA THR A 161 31.85 -17.76 12.25
C THR A 161 30.43 -18.36 12.20
N LYS A 162 29.77 -18.35 11.03
CA LYS A 162 28.39 -18.86 10.88
C LYS A 162 28.39 -20.40 10.95
N ARG A 163 27.46 -20.96 11.75
CA ARG A 163 27.18 -22.41 11.84
C ARG A 163 25.94 -22.77 11.03
N VAL A 164 25.96 -23.96 10.44
CA VAL A 164 24.86 -24.49 9.63
C VAL A 164 23.97 -25.38 10.50
N ASP A 165 23.13 -24.72 11.30
CA ASP A 165 22.23 -25.38 12.26
C ASP A 165 20.77 -25.46 11.77
N SER A 166 20.44 -24.87 10.63
CA SER A 166 19.11 -24.91 10.00
C SER A 166 19.17 -25.45 8.56
N ARG A 167 18.03 -25.92 8.03
CA ARG A 167 17.93 -26.44 6.66
C ARG A 167 18.09 -25.35 5.59
N THR A 168 17.88 -24.08 5.96
CA THR A 168 17.93 -22.90 5.08
C THR A 168 19.18 -22.05 5.28
N ALA A 169 20.14 -22.46 6.13
CA ALA A 169 21.32 -21.66 6.44
C ALA A 169 22.15 -21.26 5.19
N ASP A 170 22.10 -22.07 4.12
CA ASP A 170 22.84 -21.81 2.88
C ASP A 170 22.10 -20.90 1.89
N THR A 171 20.81 -20.61 2.11
CA THR A 171 20.01 -19.73 1.25
C THR A 171 20.12 -18.25 1.62
N GLU A 172 20.61 -17.96 2.83
CA GLU A 172 20.62 -16.62 3.42
C GLU A 172 21.69 -15.72 2.77
N GLU A 173 21.27 -14.89 1.80
CA GLU A 173 21.98 -13.66 1.46
C GLU A 173 21.97 -12.71 2.68
N ASP A 174 23.01 -11.88 2.86
CA ASP A 174 23.04 -10.92 3.96
C ASP A 174 21.80 -9.99 3.89
N ASN A 175 20.99 -9.95 4.95
CA ASN A 175 19.71 -9.21 5.09
C ASN A 175 18.48 -9.78 4.35
N GLU A 176 18.46 -11.07 4.01
CA GLU A 176 17.32 -11.70 3.33
C GLU A 176 16.01 -11.56 4.14
N ASN A 177 16.04 -11.66 5.48
CA ASN A 177 14.81 -11.58 6.28
C ASN A 177 14.25 -10.15 6.30
N LEU A 178 15.12 -9.13 6.44
CA LEU A 178 14.71 -7.74 6.31
C LEU A 178 14.09 -7.47 4.93
N ALA A 179 14.71 -7.91 3.83
CA ALA A 179 14.17 -7.69 2.49
C ALA A 179 12.81 -8.40 2.26
N LYS A 180 12.60 -9.57 2.87
CA LYS A 180 11.34 -10.34 2.73
C LYS A 180 10.20 -9.80 3.59
N PHE A 181 10.49 -9.35 4.80
CA PHE A 181 9.48 -9.03 5.81
C PHE A 181 9.36 -7.54 6.13
N THR A 182 10.18 -6.70 5.50
CA THR A 182 10.13 -5.25 5.68
C THR A 182 10.15 -4.49 4.36
N ILE A 183 9.60 -3.28 4.39
CA ILE A 183 9.60 -2.33 3.28
C ILE A 183 10.51 -1.17 3.65
N ASP A 184 11.53 -0.89 2.84
CA ASP A 184 12.42 0.25 3.05
C ASP A 184 11.74 1.57 2.64
N MET A 185 11.22 2.29 3.64
CA MET A 185 10.57 3.58 3.43
C MET A 185 11.58 4.67 3.05
N THR A 186 12.85 4.57 3.49
CA THR A 186 13.90 5.50 3.03
C THR A 186 14.24 5.30 1.56
N ALA A 187 14.24 4.06 1.06
CA ALA A 187 14.41 3.77 -0.36
C ALA A 187 13.22 4.30 -1.18
N MET A 188 11.98 4.07 -0.72
CA MET A 188 10.79 4.62 -1.37
C MET A 188 10.81 6.16 -1.43
N ALA A 189 11.29 6.83 -0.37
CA ALA A 189 11.48 8.28 -0.35
C ALA A 189 12.56 8.74 -1.34
N ARG A 190 13.66 7.99 -1.48
CA ARG A 190 14.70 8.30 -2.49
C ARG A 190 14.15 8.20 -3.90
N GLU A 191 13.36 7.17 -4.17
CA GLU A 191 12.72 6.94 -5.48
C GLU A 191 11.56 7.89 -5.79
N GLY A 192 11.16 8.74 -4.84
CA GLY A 192 10.05 9.68 -5.02
C GLY A 192 8.66 9.01 -5.06
N LYS A 193 8.54 7.78 -4.54
CA LYS A 193 7.29 7.01 -4.48
C LYS A 193 6.39 7.38 -3.31
N ILE A 194 6.93 8.09 -2.31
CA ILE A 194 6.16 8.55 -1.15
C ILE A 194 5.50 9.89 -1.48
N ASP A 195 4.21 9.99 -1.18
CA ASP A 195 3.44 11.22 -1.37
C ASP A 195 3.94 12.37 -0.49
N PRO A 196 3.76 13.64 -0.92
CA PRO A 196 4.20 14.79 -0.14
C PRO A 196 3.43 14.88 1.18
N VAL A 197 4.17 14.96 2.29
CA VAL A 197 3.59 15.06 3.63
C VAL A 197 3.38 16.53 4.02
N ILE A 198 2.13 16.92 4.26
CA ILE A 198 1.72 18.32 4.50
C ILE A 198 1.06 18.44 5.88
N GLY A 199 1.41 19.49 6.64
CA GLY A 199 0.71 19.84 7.88
C GLY A 199 0.95 18.88 9.05
N ARG A 200 2.06 18.13 9.02
CA ARG A 200 2.48 17.19 10.07
C ARG A 200 3.88 17.48 10.64
N GLU A 201 4.38 18.72 10.47
CA GLU A 201 5.76 19.04 10.84
C GLU A 201 6.02 18.98 12.35
N GLU A 202 5.00 19.22 13.18
CA GLU A 202 5.16 19.16 14.65
C GLU A 202 5.29 17.71 15.15
N GLU A 203 4.44 16.81 14.62
CA GLU A 203 4.48 15.39 14.93
C GLU A 203 5.79 14.77 14.46
N ILE A 204 6.24 15.06 13.24
CA ILE A 204 7.52 14.57 12.70
C ILE A 204 8.69 15.09 13.56
N ARG A 205 8.74 16.39 13.87
CA ARG A 205 9.78 16.95 14.76
C ARG A 205 9.73 16.34 16.16
N ARG A 206 8.55 15.99 16.67
CA ARG A 206 8.41 15.29 17.96
C ARG A 206 8.95 13.86 17.88
N VAL A 207 8.69 13.13 16.80
CA VAL A 207 9.25 11.78 16.56
C VAL A 207 10.78 11.82 16.50
N ILE A 208 11.36 12.75 15.74
CA ILE A 208 12.83 12.96 15.65
C ILE A 208 13.43 13.23 17.05
N ARG A 209 12.82 14.12 17.82
CA ARG A 209 13.26 14.43 19.19
C ARG A 209 13.21 13.19 20.08
N ILE A 210 12.19 12.35 19.95
CA ILE A 210 12.05 11.12 20.74
C ILE A 210 13.13 10.11 20.38
N LEU A 211 13.32 9.84 19.08
CA LEU A 211 14.35 8.89 18.61
C LEU A 211 15.76 9.27 19.05
N SER A 212 16.02 10.57 19.24
CA SER A 212 17.32 11.09 19.70
C SER A 212 17.51 11.06 21.23
N ARG A 213 16.52 10.60 22.00
CA ARG A 213 16.64 10.51 23.47
C ARG A 213 17.49 9.32 23.89
N ARG A 214 18.12 9.42 25.06
CA ARG A 214 18.81 8.29 25.72
C ARG A 214 17.85 7.26 26.33
N THR A 215 16.68 7.70 26.78
CA THR A 215 15.66 6.85 27.43
C THR A 215 14.28 7.23 26.91
N LYS A 216 13.36 6.26 26.82
CA LYS A 216 12.05 6.45 26.18
C LYS A 216 12.21 6.99 24.75
N ASN A 217 13.08 6.33 24.00
CA ASN A 217 13.49 6.72 22.65
C ASN A 217 12.66 6.07 21.54
N ASN A 218 11.65 5.29 21.89
CA ASN A 218 10.73 4.68 20.93
C ASN A 218 9.42 5.47 20.92
N PRO A 219 9.06 6.19 19.84
CA PRO A 219 7.78 6.88 19.77
C PRO A 219 6.63 5.91 19.45
N VAL A 220 5.46 6.18 20.02
CA VAL A 220 4.20 5.55 19.61
C VAL A 220 3.24 6.62 19.13
N LEU A 221 2.89 6.55 17.86
CA LEU A 221 1.86 7.36 17.22
C LEU A 221 0.49 6.84 17.65
N ILE A 222 -0.25 7.68 18.36
CA ILE A 222 -1.57 7.35 18.91
C ILE A 222 -2.60 8.26 18.26
N GLY A 223 -3.57 7.66 17.57
CA GLY A 223 -4.63 8.36 16.88
C GLY A 223 -5.67 7.38 16.34
N GLU A 224 -6.84 7.90 15.98
CA GLU A 224 -7.87 7.11 15.30
C GLU A 224 -7.36 6.61 13.93
N PRO A 225 -7.94 5.56 13.36
CA PRO A 225 -7.64 5.15 11.98
C PRO A 225 -7.94 6.29 10.99
N GLY A 226 -7.12 6.42 9.94
CA GLY A 226 -7.31 7.43 8.88
C GLY A 226 -6.79 8.83 9.19
N VAL A 227 -6.27 9.13 10.39
CA VAL A 227 -5.74 10.49 10.70
C VAL A 227 -4.35 10.80 10.10
N GLY A 228 -3.73 9.82 9.43
CA GLY A 228 -2.39 9.95 8.83
C GLY A 228 -1.23 9.58 9.76
N LYS A 229 -1.36 8.49 10.55
CA LYS A 229 -0.27 7.98 11.40
C LYS A 229 0.93 7.52 10.55
N THR A 230 0.68 6.74 9.50
CA THR A 230 1.70 6.28 8.54
C THR A 230 2.32 7.46 7.80
N THR A 231 1.53 8.48 7.46
CA THR A 231 2.01 9.71 6.81
C THR A 231 3.06 10.46 7.64
N VAL A 232 3.00 10.42 8.98
CA VAL A 232 4.05 10.99 9.84
C VAL A 232 5.37 10.22 9.68
N VAL A 233 5.31 8.91 9.48
CA VAL A 233 6.48 8.04 9.30
C VAL A 233 7.08 8.19 7.90
N GLU A 234 6.23 8.29 6.88
CA GLU A 234 6.61 8.65 5.52
C GLU A 234 7.30 10.02 5.45
N GLY A 235 6.77 11.02 6.18
CA GLY A 235 7.38 12.34 6.27
C GLY A 235 8.71 12.32 7.02
N LEU A 236 8.87 11.43 8.01
CA LEU A 236 10.16 11.16 8.63
C LEU A 236 11.15 10.57 7.60
N ALA A 237 10.71 9.61 6.78
CA ALA A 237 11.55 9.02 5.73
C ALA A 237 12.07 10.09 4.75
N GLN A 238 11.19 10.99 4.30
CA GLN A 238 11.54 12.12 3.46
C GLN A 238 12.59 13.03 4.12
N ARG A 239 12.42 13.37 5.40
CA ARG A 239 13.41 14.18 6.13
C ARG A 239 14.75 13.49 6.32
N ILE A 240 14.76 12.19 6.59
CA ILE A 240 16.00 11.40 6.68
C ILE A 240 16.75 11.47 5.35
N VAL A 241 16.05 11.25 4.23
CA VAL A 241 16.65 11.29 2.90
C VAL A 241 17.14 12.69 2.50
N ASN A 242 16.44 13.74 2.94
CA ASN A 242 16.83 15.13 2.69
C ASN A 242 17.90 15.66 3.67
N ALA A 243 18.41 14.81 4.57
CA ALA A 243 19.31 15.21 5.66
C ALA A 243 18.76 16.35 6.56
N ASP A 244 17.43 16.51 6.64
CA ASP A 244 16.72 17.42 7.56
C ASP A 244 16.44 16.71 8.90
N VAL A 245 17.47 16.02 9.42
CA VAL A 245 17.46 15.31 10.71
C VAL A 245 18.83 15.46 11.35
N PRO A 246 18.97 15.31 12.68
CA PRO A 246 20.28 15.37 13.31
C PRO A 246 21.18 14.20 12.85
N ASP A 247 22.50 14.38 12.93
CA ASP A 247 23.51 13.46 12.35
C ASP A 247 23.36 12.00 12.80
N ASN A 248 22.85 11.77 14.01
CA ASN A 248 22.57 10.44 14.54
C ASN A 248 21.50 9.68 13.73
N LEU A 249 20.59 10.39 13.07
CA LEU A 249 19.49 9.84 12.26
C LEU A 249 19.72 10.02 10.75
N ALA A 250 20.69 10.83 10.33
CA ALA A 250 20.97 11.08 8.92
C ALA A 250 21.38 9.82 8.16
N ALA A 251 22.12 8.90 8.81
CA ALA A 251 22.51 7.61 8.25
C ALA A 251 21.56 6.46 8.61
N CYS A 252 20.35 6.77 9.09
CA CYS A 252 19.39 5.76 9.52
C CYS A 252 18.59 5.19 8.34
N LYS A 253 18.29 3.90 8.38
CA LYS A 253 17.28 3.27 7.51
C LYS A 253 15.95 3.13 8.23
N LEU A 254 14.85 3.52 7.58
CA LEU A 254 13.50 3.37 8.13
C LEU A 254 12.79 2.23 7.42
N MET A 255 12.52 1.15 8.17
CA MET A 255 11.97 -0.10 7.65
C MET A 255 10.58 -0.31 8.24
N SER A 256 9.56 -0.46 7.39
CA SER A 256 8.20 -0.83 7.83
C SER A 256 8.08 -2.33 7.92
N LEU A 257 7.67 -2.86 9.07
CA LEU A 257 7.42 -4.29 9.27
C LEU A 257 6.07 -4.69 8.68
N ASP A 258 6.06 -5.68 7.79
CA ASP A 258 4.82 -6.29 7.31
C ASP A 258 4.46 -7.49 8.20
N VAL A 259 3.54 -7.26 9.14
CA VAL A 259 3.01 -8.30 10.02
C VAL A 259 2.28 -9.38 9.22
N GLY A 260 1.62 -9.01 8.12
CA GLY A 260 0.92 -9.93 7.22
C GLY A 260 1.89 -10.92 6.56
N ALA A 261 3.02 -10.43 6.03
CA ALA A 261 4.05 -11.27 5.42
C ALA A 261 4.68 -12.26 6.42
N LEU A 262 4.82 -11.85 7.69
CA LEU A 262 5.34 -12.71 8.75
C LEU A 262 4.39 -13.86 9.11
N VAL A 263 3.07 -13.57 9.11
CA VAL A 263 2.00 -14.54 9.39
C VAL A 263 1.74 -15.45 8.19
N ALA A 264 1.88 -14.91 6.96
CA ALA A 264 1.61 -15.63 5.74
C ALA A 264 2.49 -16.88 5.62
N GLY A 265 1.86 -18.04 5.43
CA GLY A 265 2.57 -19.31 5.30
C GLY A 265 3.21 -19.84 6.59
N SER A 266 2.92 -19.28 7.77
CA SER A 266 3.25 -19.95 9.03
C SER A 266 2.16 -20.96 9.38
N LYS A 267 2.47 -22.26 9.34
CA LYS A 267 1.52 -23.32 9.77
C LYS A 267 1.57 -23.50 11.29
N TYR A 268 2.68 -23.11 11.91
CA TYR A 268 2.94 -23.26 13.34
C TYR A 268 3.44 -21.94 13.93
N ARG A 269 3.05 -21.65 15.18
CA ARG A 269 3.48 -20.46 15.94
C ARG A 269 5.00 -20.29 16.02
N GLY A 270 5.74 -21.40 16.10
CA GLY A 270 7.20 -21.39 16.19
C GLY A 270 7.87 -20.77 14.96
N GLU A 271 7.29 -20.95 13.77
CA GLU A 271 7.83 -20.40 12.52
C GLU A 271 7.74 -18.87 12.49
N PHE A 272 6.65 -18.29 13.01
CA PHE A 272 6.51 -16.85 13.16
C PHE A 272 7.54 -16.28 14.14
N GLU A 273 7.72 -16.92 15.30
CA GLU A 273 8.72 -16.49 16.29
C GLU A 273 10.15 -16.61 15.74
N GLU A 274 10.44 -17.63 14.93
CA GLU A 274 11.72 -17.81 14.25
C GLU A 274 11.98 -16.72 13.20
N ARG A 275 11.00 -16.40 12.35
CA ARG A 275 11.08 -15.30 11.38
C ARG A 275 11.31 -13.96 12.07
N MET A 276 10.55 -13.67 13.12
CA MET A 276 10.72 -12.46 13.93
C MET A 276 12.09 -12.38 14.60
N LYS A 277 12.60 -13.51 15.13
CA LYS A 277 13.97 -13.57 15.67
C LYS A 277 15.02 -13.30 14.58
N GLY A 278 14.83 -13.82 13.37
CA GLY A 278 15.69 -13.55 12.23
C GLY A 278 15.78 -12.05 11.92
N VAL A 279 14.62 -11.40 11.72
CA VAL A 279 14.53 -9.94 11.48
C VAL A 279 15.19 -9.14 12.60
N LEU A 280 14.88 -9.47 13.86
CA LEU A 280 15.44 -8.77 15.01
C LEU A 280 16.97 -8.95 15.15
N LYS A 281 17.47 -10.15 14.85
CA LYS A 281 18.90 -10.44 14.87
C LYS A 281 19.64 -9.63 13.81
N GLU A 282 19.13 -9.60 12.57
CA GLU A 282 19.68 -8.78 11.49
C GLU A 282 19.72 -7.28 11.85
N ILE A 283 18.66 -6.76 12.49
CA ILE A 283 18.64 -5.37 12.98
C ILE A 283 19.75 -5.12 14.00
N SER A 284 20.00 -6.06 14.91
CA SER A 284 21.03 -5.90 15.95
C SER A 284 22.47 -6.06 15.47
N GLU A 285 22.68 -6.84 14.41
CA GLU A 285 24.00 -7.08 13.80
C GLU A 285 24.36 -6.03 12.74
N SER A 286 23.37 -5.27 12.25
CA SER A 286 23.58 -4.16 11.33
C SER A 286 24.50 -3.10 11.92
N LYS A 287 25.48 -2.66 11.12
CA LYS A 287 26.37 -1.52 11.44
C LYS A 287 25.64 -0.18 11.32
N GLU A 288 24.61 -0.12 10.48
CA GLU A 288 23.77 1.06 10.29
C GLU A 288 22.60 1.02 11.27
N MET A 289 22.21 2.20 11.77
CA MET A 289 21.02 2.32 12.60
C MET A 289 19.77 2.02 11.76
N ILE A 290 19.02 1.00 12.14
CA ILE A 290 17.74 0.66 11.54
C ILE A 290 16.63 1.03 12.54
N VAL A 291 15.70 1.86 12.09
CA VAL A 291 14.47 2.17 12.82
C VAL A 291 13.34 1.34 12.22
N LEU A 292 12.72 0.53 13.06
CA LEU A 292 11.61 -0.34 12.67
C LEU A 292 10.28 0.36 12.91
N PHE A 293 9.51 0.63 11.86
CA PHE A 293 8.12 1.04 11.97
C PHE A 293 7.22 -0.20 12.05
N VAL A 294 6.35 -0.22 13.05
CA VAL A 294 5.34 -1.27 13.23
C VAL A 294 3.97 -0.60 13.26
N ASP A 295 3.24 -0.74 12.17
CA ASP A 295 1.82 -0.38 12.18
C ASP A 295 1.02 -1.38 13.02
N GLU A 296 -0.03 -0.90 13.66
CA GLU A 296 -0.84 -1.69 14.60
C GLU A 296 0.01 -2.48 15.61
N ILE A 297 0.97 -1.82 16.27
CA ILE A 297 1.94 -2.47 17.18
C ILE A 297 1.27 -3.31 18.29
N HIS A 298 0.01 -3.02 18.62
CA HIS A 298 -0.77 -3.79 19.58
C HIS A 298 -0.98 -5.26 19.15
N LEU A 299 -0.97 -5.56 17.84
CA LEU A 299 -1.07 -6.93 17.31
C LEU A 299 0.10 -7.80 17.77
N LEU A 300 1.30 -7.23 17.89
CA LEU A 300 2.49 -7.91 18.42
C LEU A 300 2.47 -8.04 19.95
N MET A 301 1.64 -7.25 20.63
CA MET A 301 1.63 -7.10 22.09
C MET A 301 0.51 -7.85 22.80
N GLY A 302 -0.52 -8.33 22.09
CA GLY A 302 -1.58 -9.06 22.78
C GLY A 302 -2.76 -9.51 21.92
N ALA A 303 -2.71 -10.77 21.50
CA ALA A 303 -3.89 -11.62 21.34
C ALA A 303 -3.97 -12.72 22.45
N GLY A 304 -3.21 -12.58 23.54
CA GLY A 304 -3.11 -13.59 24.61
C GLY A 304 -4.18 -13.55 25.72
N ALA A 305 -5.28 -12.81 25.58
CA ALA A 305 -6.24 -12.64 26.68
C ALA A 305 -7.68 -13.12 26.40
N THR A 306 -8.08 -13.43 25.16
CA THR A 306 -9.48 -13.82 24.87
C THR A 306 -9.66 -14.91 23.81
N GLY A 307 -8.65 -15.76 23.59
CA GLY A 307 -8.77 -16.95 22.75
C GLY A 307 -7.44 -17.69 22.62
N GLU A 308 -7.46 -19.02 22.50
CA GLU A 308 -6.32 -19.94 22.48
C GLU A 308 -5.32 -19.77 21.29
N GLY A 309 -5.28 -18.62 20.61
CA GLY A 309 -4.56 -18.44 19.34
C GLY A 309 -3.73 -17.17 19.17
N GLY A 310 -3.54 -16.35 20.20
CA GLY A 310 -2.86 -15.07 20.03
C GLY A 310 -1.34 -15.14 19.91
N MET A 311 -0.80 -14.49 18.87
CA MET A 311 0.63 -14.26 18.68
C MET A 311 1.17 -13.33 19.77
N ASP A 312 2.23 -13.73 20.47
CA ASP A 312 2.87 -12.90 21.51
C ASP A 312 4.37 -12.73 21.18
N ALA A 313 4.66 -11.74 20.33
CA ALA A 313 6.02 -11.32 20.00
C ALA A 313 6.60 -10.36 21.06
N ALA A 314 5.80 -9.95 22.05
CA ALA A 314 6.17 -8.94 23.02
C ALA A 314 7.39 -9.36 23.85
N ASN A 315 7.48 -10.65 24.18
CA ASN A 315 8.61 -11.23 24.92
C ASN A 315 9.92 -11.23 24.12
N LEU A 316 9.86 -11.20 22.78
CA LEU A 316 11.05 -11.09 21.92
C LEU A 316 11.56 -9.65 21.84
N LEU A 317 10.65 -8.67 21.84
CA LEU A 317 10.97 -7.25 21.70
C LEU A 317 11.51 -6.64 23.01
N LYS A 318 10.95 -7.03 24.17
CA LYS A 318 11.30 -6.46 25.49
C LYS A 318 12.81 -6.42 25.78
N PRO A 319 13.58 -7.51 25.60
CA PRO A 319 15.01 -7.52 25.91
C PRO A 319 15.79 -6.54 25.02
N MET A 320 15.45 -6.44 23.74
CA MET A 320 16.16 -5.60 22.78
C MET A 320 15.86 -4.12 23.00
N LEU A 321 14.60 -3.79 23.29
CA LEU A 321 14.19 -2.44 23.68
C LEU A 321 14.83 -2.02 25.02
N ALA A 322 14.99 -2.95 25.96
CA ALA A 322 15.66 -2.69 27.22
C ALA A 322 17.16 -2.42 27.08
N ARG A 323 17.82 -3.11 26.15
CA ARG A 323 19.25 -2.90 25.84
C ARG A 323 19.50 -1.71 24.91
N GLY A 324 18.46 -1.09 24.36
CA GLY A 324 18.59 -0.02 23.37
C GLY A 324 19.15 -0.48 22.02
N GLN A 325 19.10 -1.79 21.75
CA GLN A 325 19.57 -2.38 20.49
C GLN A 325 18.53 -2.23 19.37
N LEU A 326 17.25 -2.05 19.73
CA LEU A 326 16.16 -1.85 18.80
C LEU A 326 15.60 -0.45 18.96
N HIS A 327 15.51 0.28 17.85
CA HIS A 327 14.75 1.53 17.75
C HIS A 327 13.48 1.23 16.96
N CYS A 328 12.33 1.58 17.53
CA CYS A 328 11.06 1.36 16.85
C CYS A 328 10.10 2.53 16.97
N ILE A 329 9.28 2.68 15.93
CA ILE A 329 8.13 3.58 15.88
C ILE A 329 6.90 2.69 15.84
N GLY A 330 6.04 2.79 16.85
CA GLY A 330 4.75 2.09 16.85
C GLY A 330 3.62 3.00 16.37
N ALA A 331 2.59 2.45 15.73
CA ALA A 331 1.31 3.12 15.54
C ALA A 331 0.16 2.30 16.13
N THR A 332 -0.79 2.95 16.79
CA THR A 332 -1.94 2.28 17.42
C THR A 332 -3.09 3.27 17.71
N THR A 333 -4.26 2.79 18.11
CA THR A 333 -5.35 3.65 18.61
C THR A 333 -5.20 3.92 20.10
N LEU A 334 -5.90 4.94 20.62
CA LEU A 334 -5.87 5.28 22.04
C LEU A 334 -6.44 4.15 22.91
N ALA A 335 -7.49 3.47 22.43
CA ALA A 335 -8.13 2.36 23.13
C ALA A 335 -7.18 1.16 23.27
N GLU A 336 -6.50 0.78 22.18
CA GLU A 336 -5.52 -0.31 22.17
C GLU A 336 -4.28 0.05 22.99
N TYR A 337 -3.79 1.29 22.90
CA TYR A 337 -2.66 1.75 23.70
C TYR A 337 -2.93 1.54 25.20
N ARG A 338 -4.09 1.99 25.69
CA ARG A 338 -4.51 1.82 27.09
C ARG A 338 -4.66 0.35 27.48
N LYS A 339 -5.16 -0.48 26.57
CA LYS A 339 -5.44 -1.90 26.85
C LYS A 339 -4.17 -2.76 26.87
N TYR A 340 -3.23 -2.53 25.95
CA TYR A 340 -2.10 -3.44 25.71
C TYR A 340 -0.73 -2.87 26.08
N ILE A 341 -0.53 -1.56 25.98
CA ILE A 341 0.79 -0.93 26.16
C ILE A 341 0.90 -0.27 27.55
N GLU A 342 -0.12 0.49 27.95
CA GLU A 342 -0.11 1.23 29.23
C GLU A 342 -0.17 0.29 30.45
N LYS A 343 -0.80 -0.88 30.32
CA LYS A 343 -0.84 -1.89 31.39
C LYS A 343 0.51 -2.59 31.61
N ASP A 344 1.40 -2.60 30.62
CA ASP A 344 2.71 -3.26 30.72
C ASP A 344 3.80 -2.23 31.06
N ALA A 345 4.22 -2.24 32.33
CA ALA A 345 5.25 -1.35 32.85
C ALA A 345 6.60 -1.46 32.13
N ALA A 346 6.91 -2.60 31.48
CA ALA A 346 8.14 -2.73 30.70
C ALA A 346 8.09 -1.87 29.42
N PHE A 347 6.96 -1.85 28.73
CA PHE A 347 6.79 -1.10 27.49
C PHE A 347 6.52 0.38 27.73
N GLU A 348 5.72 0.73 28.73
CA GLU A 348 5.44 2.12 29.12
C GLU A 348 6.73 2.90 29.45
N ARG A 349 7.74 2.20 29.98
CA ARG A 349 9.07 2.77 30.29
C ARG A 349 10.01 2.89 29.08
N ARG A 350 9.64 2.35 27.91
CA ARG A 350 10.46 2.37 26.67
C ARG A 350 9.83 3.18 25.56
N PHE A 351 8.51 3.29 25.58
CA PHE A 351 7.74 4.04 24.62
C PHE A 351 7.38 5.45 25.11
N GLN A 352 7.29 6.38 24.18
CA GLN A 352 6.84 7.74 24.40
C GLN A 352 5.64 8.03 23.50
N GLN A 353 4.54 8.48 24.09
CA GLN A 353 3.31 8.79 23.36
C GLN A 353 3.48 10.05 22.49
N VAL A 354 2.97 9.96 21.26
CA VAL A 354 2.82 11.05 20.29
C VAL A 354 1.37 11.03 19.82
N LEU A 355 0.57 12.00 20.25
CA LEU A 355 -0.83 12.10 19.85
C LEU A 355 -0.91 12.71 18.44
N VAL A 356 -1.48 11.96 17.50
CA VAL A 356 -1.77 12.42 16.14
C VAL A 356 -3.26 12.72 16.09
N LYS A 357 -3.60 13.99 15.91
CA LYS A 357 -4.99 14.45 15.89
C LYS A 357 -5.52 14.48 14.46
N GLU A 358 -6.83 14.29 14.35
CA GLU A 358 -7.57 14.59 13.12
C GLU A 358 -7.32 16.06 12.71
N PRO A 359 -6.94 16.33 11.45
CA PRO A 359 -6.73 17.69 10.98
C PRO A 359 -8.07 18.42 10.87
N SER A 360 -8.01 19.74 11.03
CA SER A 360 -9.14 20.61 10.77
C SER A 360 -9.51 20.63 9.27
N ILE A 361 -10.69 21.16 8.95
CA ILE A 361 -11.12 21.29 7.53
C ILE A 361 -10.11 22.13 6.71
N PRO A 362 -9.61 23.30 7.18
CA PRO A 362 -8.62 24.07 6.43
C PRO A 362 -7.29 23.34 6.23
N GLU A 363 -6.85 22.56 7.23
CA GLU A 363 -5.64 21.73 7.13
C GLU A 363 -5.87 20.59 6.12
N THR A 364 -7.03 19.93 6.15
CA THR A 364 -7.41 18.91 5.17
C THR A 364 -7.42 19.46 3.75
N ILE A 365 -7.95 20.68 3.53
CA ILE A 365 -7.90 21.35 2.22
C ILE A 365 -6.44 21.56 1.78
N SER A 366 -5.56 21.94 2.70
CA SER A 366 -4.13 22.14 2.41
C SER A 366 -3.44 20.82 2.06
N ILE A 367 -3.76 19.73 2.75
CA ILE A 367 -3.29 18.37 2.45
C ILE A 367 -3.75 17.96 1.04
N LEU A 368 -5.05 18.07 0.75
CA LEU A 368 -5.60 17.72 -0.55
C LEU A 368 -5.01 18.56 -1.70
N ARG A 369 -4.71 19.84 -1.47
CA ARG A 369 -4.04 20.70 -2.46
C ARG A 369 -2.62 20.24 -2.80
N GLY A 370 -1.87 19.74 -1.83
CA GLY A 370 -0.54 19.20 -2.12
C GLY A 370 -0.57 17.79 -2.70
N LEU A 371 -1.59 16.98 -2.39
CA LEU A 371 -1.82 15.69 -3.05
C LEU A 371 -2.43 15.82 -4.46
N LYS A 372 -3.04 16.97 -4.78
CA LYS A 372 -3.73 17.23 -6.05
C LYS A 372 -2.90 16.80 -7.26
N GLU A 373 -1.64 17.23 -7.34
CA GLU A 373 -0.79 16.96 -8.50
C GLU A 373 -0.59 15.45 -8.71
N LYS A 374 -0.37 14.68 -7.63
CA LYS A 374 -0.20 13.22 -7.69
C LYS A 374 -1.46 12.51 -8.17
N TYR A 375 -2.64 12.88 -7.65
CA TYR A 375 -3.92 12.28 -8.09
C TYR A 375 -4.28 12.66 -9.54
N GLU A 376 -4.01 13.90 -9.95
CA GLU A 376 -4.20 14.31 -11.35
C GLU A 376 -3.32 13.50 -12.31
N VAL A 377 -2.05 13.26 -11.96
CA VAL A 377 -1.13 12.46 -12.77
C VAL A 377 -1.56 10.99 -12.81
N HIS A 378 -1.92 10.42 -11.67
CA HIS A 378 -2.31 9.01 -11.54
C HIS A 378 -3.58 8.67 -12.34
N HIS A 379 -4.63 9.50 -12.21
CA HIS A 379 -5.90 9.29 -12.90
C HIS A 379 -5.96 9.92 -14.29
N GLY A 380 -5.04 10.84 -14.60
CA GLY A 380 -5.03 11.59 -15.84
C GLY A 380 -6.17 12.61 -15.94
N VAL A 381 -6.76 13.02 -14.82
CA VAL A 381 -7.87 13.99 -14.76
C VAL A 381 -7.40 15.33 -14.20
N SER A 382 -8.20 16.39 -14.31
CA SER A 382 -7.96 17.63 -13.58
C SER A 382 -8.91 17.79 -12.41
N ILE A 383 -8.41 18.23 -11.26
CA ILE A 383 -9.20 18.38 -10.03
C ILE A 383 -9.38 19.88 -9.75
N ALA A 384 -10.62 20.35 -9.78
CA ALA A 384 -10.93 21.74 -9.45
C ALA A 384 -10.70 22.03 -7.96
N ASP A 385 -10.22 23.22 -7.62
CA ASP A 385 -10.04 23.61 -6.21
C ASP A 385 -11.38 23.62 -5.44
N SER A 386 -12.47 23.96 -6.13
CA SER A 386 -13.82 23.85 -5.57
C SER A 386 -14.22 22.41 -5.21
N ALA A 387 -13.72 21.40 -5.95
CA ALA A 387 -13.96 20.00 -5.62
C ALA A 387 -13.23 19.59 -4.34
N ILE A 388 -11.99 20.06 -4.16
CA ILE A 388 -11.19 19.85 -2.93
C ILE A 388 -11.91 20.42 -1.71
N VAL A 389 -12.38 21.67 -1.81
CA VAL A 389 -13.13 22.33 -0.73
C VAL A 389 -14.44 21.59 -0.43
N SER A 390 -15.15 21.13 -1.48
CA SER A 390 -16.37 20.35 -1.32
C SER A 390 -16.10 19.00 -0.64
N ALA A 391 -15.05 18.29 -1.04
CA ALA A 391 -14.67 17.00 -0.48
C ALA A 391 -14.37 17.10 1.01
N ALA A 392 -13.54 18.07 1.42
CA ALA A 392 -13.20 18.27 2.83
C ALA A 392 -14.42 18.62 3.70
N ASN A 393 -15.29 19.52 3.21
CA ASN A 393 -16.49 19.94 3.93
C ASN A 393 -17.53 18.82 4.05
N LEU A 394 -17.81 18.10 2.95
CA LEU A 394 -18.81 17.03 2.93
C LEU A 394 -18.33 15.80 3.71
N ALA A 395 -17.05 15.44 3.60
CA ALA A 395 -16.46 14.36 4.36
C ALA A 395 -16.57 14.62 5.87
N GLY A 396 -16.11 15.79 6.34
CA GLY A 396 -16.17 16.14 7.75
C GLY A 396 -17.59 16.24 8.31
N ARG A 397 -18.58 16.51 7.46
CA ARG A 397 -19.98 16.65 7.87
C ARG A 397 -20.78 15.35 7.83
N TYR A 398 -20.67 14.59 6.75
CA TYR A 398 -21.56 13.47 6.45
C TYR A 398 -20.90 12.09 6.64
N LEU A 399 -19.57 11.99 6.61
CA LEU A 399 -18.84 10.72 6.75
C LEU A 399 -18.28 10.51 8.16
N THR A 400 -19.15 10.58 9.19
CA THR A 400 -18.74 10.58 10.61
C THR A 400 -18.09 9.28 11.11
N SER A 401 -18.25 8.18 10.38
CA SER A 401 -17.62 6.89 10.67
C SER A 401 -16.14 6.83 10.29
N ARG A 402 -15.72 7.66 9.33
CA ARG A 402 -14.33 7.82 8.92
C ARG A 402 -13.79 9.16 9.47
N ARG A 403 -12.47 9.31 9.48
CA ARG A 403 -11.81 10.52 9.98
C ARG A 403 -11.12 11.25 8.84
N LEU A 404 -10.93 12.56 9.00
CA LEU A 404 -10.07 13.33 8.13
C LEU A 404 -8.59 12.99 8.43
N PRO A 405 -7.69 13.08 7.44
CA PRO A 405 -7.94 13.45 6.04
C PRO A 405 -8.41 12.30 5.13
N ASP A 406 -8.29 11.04 5.58
CA ASP A 406 -8.58 9.81 4.82
C ASP A 406 -9.93 9.85 4.07
N SER A 407 -11.01 10.18 4.78
CA SER A 407 -12.34 10.25 4.18
C SER A 407 -12.48 11.27 3.05
N ALA A 408 -11.69 12.35 3.06
CA ALA A 408 -11.70 13.36 2.02
C ALA A 408 -10.77 13.01 0.85
N VAL A 409 -9.66 12.32 1.13
CA VAL A 409 -8.76 11.77 0.10
C VAL A 409 -9.50 10.71 -0.71
N ASP A 410 -10.18 9.76 -0.05
CA ASP A 410 -10.98 8.73 -0.70
C ASP A 410 -12.07 9.31 -1.61
N LEU A 411 -12.72 10.41 -1.20
CA LEU A 411 -13.74 11.07 -2.03
C LEU A 411 -13.14 11.64 -3.32
N ILE A 412 -11.94 12.23 -3.24
CA ILE A 412 -11.25 12.77 -4.42
C ILE A 412 -10.79 11.63 -5.32
N ASP A 413 -10.26 10.56 -4.74
CA ASP A 413 -9.77 9.39 -5.47
C ASP A 413 -10.90 8.70 -6.24
N GLU A 414 -12.02 8.40 -5.56
CA GLU A 414 -13.20 7.79 -6.18
C GLU A 414 -13.80 8.71 -7.26
N ALA A 415 -13.79 10.03 -7.06
CA ALA A 415 -14.27 10.99 -8.05
C ALA A 415 -13.37 11.06 -9.28
N ALA A 416 -12.07 11.05 -9.08
CA ALA A 416 -11.09 11.01 -10.15
C ALA A 416 -11.18 9.70 -10.94
N ALA A 417 -11.33 8.56 -10.25
CA ALA A 417 -11.54 7.26 -10.86
C ALA A 417 -12.84 7.20 -11.67
N ALA A 418 -13.95 7.71 -11.14
CA ALA A 418 -15.23 7.77 -11.84
C ALA A 418 -15.14 8.60 -13.12
N VAL A 419 -14.50 9.77 -13.06
CA VAL A 419 -14.27 10.64 -14.23
C VAL A 419 -13.36 9.96 -15.26
N ARG A 420 -12.29 9.29 -14.82
CA ARG A 420 -11.41 8.53 -15.70
C ARG A 420 -12.16 7.41 -16.42
N VAL A 421 -12.98 6.64 -15.71
CA VAL A 421 -13.79 5.56 -16.30
C VAL A 421 -14.78 6.12 -17.31
N ALA A 422 -15.43 7.24 -17.00
CA ALA A 422 -16.33 7.91 -17.93
C ALA A 422 -15.62 8.39 -19.21
N ARG A 423 -14.38 8.87 -19.09
CA ARG A 423 -13.53 9.28 -20.23
C ARG A 423 -13.06 8.12 -21.09
N GLU A 424 -12.65 7.01 -20.48
CA GLU A 424 -12.16 5.83 -21.21
C GLU A 424 -13.30 5.01 -21.83
N SER A 425 -14.52 5.18 -21.31
CA SER A 425 -15.73 4.58 -21.86
C SER A 425 -16.18 5.29 -23.14
N GLN A 426 -16.66 4.52 -24.11
CA GLN A 426 -17.27 5.10 -25.31
C GLN A 426 -18.53 5.88 -24.93
N PRO A 427 -18.74 7.08 -25.50
CA PRO A 427 -20.00 7.81 -25.33
C PRO A 427 -21.20 6.96 -25.75
N GLU A 428 -22.31 7.09 -25.02
CA GLU A 428 -23.54 6.30 -25.26
C GLU A 428 -24.07 6.46 -26.69
N VAL A 429 -23.91 7.65 -27.27
CA VAL A 429 -24.29 7.94 -28.66
C VAL A 429 -23.45 7.10 -29.64
N ILE A 430 -22.14 6.97 -29.40
CA ILE A 430 -21.25 6.17 -30.25
C ILE A 430 -21.55 4.68 -30.07
N ASP A 431 -21.71 4.20 -28.84
CA ASP A 431 -22.02 2.78 -28.56
C ASP A 431 -23.38 2.38 -29.17
N SER A 432 -24.41 3.23 -29.09
CA SER A 432 -25.72 2.96 -29.68
C SER A 432 -25.67 2.87 -31.22
N LEU A 433 -24.97 3.79 -31.88
CA LEU A 433 -24.76 3.76 -33.33
C LEU A 433 -23.89 2.56 -33.76
N GLU A 434 -22.84 2.22 -33.01
CA GLU A 434 -22.00 1.05 -33.28
C GLU A 434 -22.79 -0.27 -33.15
N ARG A 435 -23.64 -0.39 -32.14
CA ARG A 435 -24.53 -1.55 -31.97
C ARG A 435 -25.52 -1.63 -33.12
N ARG A 436 -26.13 -0.52 -33.53
CA ARG A 436 -27.05 -0.46 -34.67
C ARG A 436 -26.36 -0.85 -35.98
N LEU A 437 -25.17 -0.31 -36.24
CA LEU A 437 -24.36 -0.67 -37.40
C LEU A 437 -24.00 -2.16 -37.41
N ARG A 438 -23.66 -2.73 -36.25
CA ARG A 438 -23.36 -4.16 -36.11
C ARG A 438 -24.58 -5.02 -36.42
N GLN A 439 -25.76 -4.64 -35.94
CA GLN A 439 -27.03 -5.34 -36.26
C GLN A 439 -27.32 -5.31 -37.76
N LEU A 440 -27.20 -4.13 -38.39
CA LEU A 440 -27.40 -3.98 -39.84
C LEU A 440 -26.39 -4.80 -40.65
N ARG A 441 -25.12 -4.84 -40.25
CA ARG A 441 -24.09 -5.66 -40.92
C ARG A 441 -24.39 -7.17 -40.81
N ILE A 442 -24.93 -7.63 -39.69
CA ILE A 442 -25.39 -9.02 -39.52
C ILE A 442 -26.61 -9.29 -40.43
N GLU A 443 -27.58 -8.37 -40.47
CA GLU A 443 -28.76 -8.44 -41.35
C GLU A 443 -28.33 -8.50 -42.83
N ILE A 444 -27.42 -7.63 -43.27
CA ILE A 444 -26.86 -7.62 -44.63
C ILE A 444 -26.20 -8.96 -44.97
N HIS A 445 -25.38 -9.50 -44.06
CA HIS A 445 -24.71 -10.77 -44.30
C HIS A 445 -25.70 -11.95 -44.37
N ALA A 446 -26.75 -11.96 -43.55
CA ALA A 446 -27.81 -12.96 -43.62
C ALA A 446 -28.60 -12.87 -44.93
N LEU A 447 -29.07 -11.67 -45.30
CA LEU A 447 -29.86 -11.42 -46.50
C LEU A 447 -29.05 -11.62 -47.79
N SER A 448 -27.73 -11.47 -47.76
CA SER A 448 -26.86 -11.70 -48.93
C SER A 448 -26.85 -13.16 -49.43
N ARG A 449 -27.31 -14.11 -48.60
CA ARG A 449 -27.39 -15.54 -48.93
C ARG A 449 -28.74 -15.94 -49.52
N GLU A 450 -29.75 -15.08 -49.38
CA GLU A 450 -31.11 -15.31 -49.85
C GLU A 450 -31.28 -14.84 -51.31
N LYS A 451 -32.17 -15.51 -52.06
CA LYS A 451 -32.32 -15.29 -53.52
C LYS A 451 -33.66 -14.67 -53.93
N ASP A 452 -34.62 -14.59 -53.01
CA ASP A 452 -35.95 -14.03 -53.27
C ASP A 452 -35.91 -12.51 -53.43
N ASP A 453 -36.86 -11.97 -54.20
CA ASP A 453 -36.86 -10.56 -54.57
C ASP A 453 -37.21 -9.64 -53.38
N ALA A 454 -37.93 -10.14 -52.38
CA ALA A 454 -38.21 -9.40 -51.14
C ALA A 454 -36.94 -9.22 -50.30
N SER A 455 -36.12 -10.27 -50.14
CA SER A 455 -34.82 -10.21 -49.46
C SER A 455 -33.83 -9.28 -50.17
N LYS A 456 -33.82 -9.25 -51.51
CA LYS A 456 -32.98 -8.30 -52.27
C LYS A 456 -33.40 -6.85 -52.04
N ALA A 457 -34.70 -6.55 -52.03
CA ALA A 457 -35.19 -5.21 -51.74
C ALA A 457 -34.84 -4.77 -50.31
N ARG A 458 -34.99 -5.68 -49.32
CA ARG A 458 -34.61 -5.40 -47.93
C ARG A 458 -33.10 -5.23 -47.77
N LEU A 459 -32.30 -6.00 -48.51
CA LEU A 459 -30.84 -5.89 -48.53
C LEU A 459 -30.36 -4.51 -48.99
N GLU A 460 -30.98 -3.93 -50.02
CA GLU A 460 -30.63 -2.56 -50.45
C GLU A 460 -30.95 -1.52 -49.39
N VAL A 461 -32.12 -1.61 -48.74
CA VAL A 461 -32.49 -0.72 -47.63
C VAL A 461 -31.53 -0.88 -46.45
N ALA A 462 -31.20 -2.11 -46.07
CA ALA A 462 -30.28 -2.36 -44.96
C ALA A 462 -28.86 -1.83 -45.25
N LYS A 463 -28.41 -1.87 -46.52
CA LYS A 463 -27.15 -1.25 -46.94
C LYS A 463 -27.20 0.27 -46.85
N GLN A 464 -28.27 0.91 -47.34
CA GLN A 464 -28.45 2.36 -47.23
C GLN A 464 -28.51 2.80 -45.75
N ASP A 465 -29.24 2.08 -44.91
CA ASP A 465 -29.29 2.35 -43.47
C ASP A 465 -27.92 2.21 -42.81
N ALA A 466 -27.13 1.20 -43.21
CA ALA A 466 -25.78 1.02 -42.71
C ALA A 466 -24.84 2.15 -43.15
N GLU A 467 -24.93 2.60 -44.40
CA GLU A 467 -24.16 3.75 -44.91
C GLU A 467 -24.54 5.04 -44.18
N ASN A 468 -25.83 5.31 -43.96
CA ASN A 468 -26.30 6.46 -43.21
C ASN A 468 -25.76 6.46 -41.77
N VAL A 469 -25.85 5.32 -41.07
CA VAL A 469 -25.31 5.18 -39.71
C VAL A 469 -23.79 5.33 -39.69
N GLU A 470 -23.09 4.85 -40.73
CA GLU A 470 -21.63 4.97 -40.85
C GLU A 470 -21.20 6.43 -41.14
N GLU A 471 -21.96 7.17 -41.94
CA GLU A 471 -21.77 8.62 -42.15
C GLU A 471 -22.01 9.44 -40.87
N GLU A 472 -23.01 9.08 -40.06
CA GLU A 472 -23.23 9.71 -38.74
C GLU A 472 -22.13 9.36 -37.73
N LEU A 473 -21.66 8.11 -37.73
CA LEU A 473 -20.70 7.60 -36.76
C LEU A 473 -19.28 8.12 -37.00
N ARG A 474 -18.86 8.28 -38.26
CA ARG A 474 -17.50 8.68 -38.63
C ARG A 474 -17.05 10.01 -37.99
N PRO A 475 -17.78 11.14 -38.10
CA PRO A 475 -17.38 12.40 -37.49
C PRO A 475 -17.35 12.32 -35.95
N LEU A 476 -18.26 11.54 -35.34
CA LEU A 476 -18.31 11.34 -33.89
C LEU A 476 -17.09 10.56 -33.40
N ARG A 477 -16.68 9.50 -34.12
CA ARG A 477 -15.47 8.73 -33.82
C ARG A 477 -14.20 9.56 -33.99
N GLU A 478 -14.05 10.26 -35.12
CA GLU A 478 -12.88 11.13 -35.37
C GLU A 478 -12.76 12.19 -34.26
N LYS A 479 -13.89 12.78 -33.84
CA LYS A 479 -13.93 13.73 -32.72
C LYS A 479 -13.48 13.08 -31.41
N TYR A 480 -14.07 11.95 -31.03
CA TYR A 480 -13.73 11.22 -29.81
C TYR A 480 -12.26 10.80 -29.76
N GLU A 481 -11.72 10.25 -30.86
CA GLU A 481 -10.31 9.87 -30.95
C GLU A 481 -9.38 11.08 -30.82
N SER A 482 -9.75 12.23 -31.41
CA SER A 482 -8.98 13.46 -31.29
C SER A 482 -8.96 14.02 -29.85
N GLU A 483 -10.09 13.95 -29.13
CA GLU A 483 -10.20 14.37 -27.73
C GLU A 483 -9.39 13.46 -26.83
N ARG A 484 -9.51 12.15 -27.02
CA ARG A 484 -8.75 11.14 -26.26
C ARG A 484 -7.25 11.28 -26.47
N LYS A 485 -6.80 11.52 -27.71
CA LYS A 485 -5.38 11.71 -28.03
C LYS A 485 -4.83 12.95 -27.33
N ARG A 486 -5.52 14.10 -27.40
CA ARG A 486 -5.13 15.33 -26.69
C ARG A 486 -5.00 15.10 -25.18
N GLY A 487 -5.96 14.40 -24.57
CA GLY A 487 -5.91 14.05 -23.15
C GLY A 487 -4.70 13.17 -22.79
N LYS A 488 -4.40 12.17 -23.62
CA LYS A 488 -3.25 11.27 -23.44
C LYS A 488 -1.91 12.01 -23.54
N ASP A 489 -1.76 12.91 -24.52
CA ASP A 489 -0.53 13.68 -24.71
C ASP A 489 -0.25 14.59 -23.50
N ILE A 490 -1.28 15.21 -22.92
CA ILE A 490 -1.16 16.00 -21.67
C ILE A 490 -0.76 15.10 -20.50
N GLN A 491 -1.37 13.92 -20.37
CA GLN A 491 -1.05 12.98 -19.28
C GLN A 491 0.40 12.50 -19.37
N GLU A 492 0.88 12.12 -20.56
CA GLU A 492 2.28 11.72 -20.77
C GLU A 492 3.25 12.86 -20.46
N ALA A 493 2.91 14.11 -20.80
CA ALA A 493 3.70 15.28 -20.46
C ALA A 493 3.78 15.52 -18.94
N LYS A 494 2.65 15.39 -18.22
CA LYS A 494 2.60 15.50 -16.75
C LYS A 494 3.39 14.40 -16.04
N VAL A 495 3.31 13.14 -16.50
CA VAL A 495 4.12 12.03 -15.96
C VAL A 495 5.61 12.29 -16.14
N LYS A 496 6.02 12.79 -17.31
CA LYS A 496 7.42 13.18 -17.56
C LYS A 496 7.88 14.31 -16.64
N LEU A 497 7.01 15.30 -16.37
CA LEU A 497 7.31 16.39 -15.43
C LEU A 497 7.59 15.86 -14.02
N ASP A 498 6.74 14.96 -13.50
CA ASP A 498 6.92 14.35 -12.18
C ASP A 498 8.26 13.58 -12.09
N GLN A 499 8.60 12.81 -13.13
CA GLN A 499 9.90 12.12 -13.21
C GLN A 499 11.10 13.07 -13.26
N LEU A 500 10.97 14.22 -13.93
CA LEU A 500 12.03 15.24 -13.98
C LEU A 500 12.21 15.90 -12.61
N LYS A 501 11.12 16.20 -11.89
CA LYS A 501 11.16 16.73 -10.51
C LYS A 501 11.89 15.77 -9.57
N VAL A 502 11.52 14.48 -9.58
CA VAL A 502 12.19 13.45 -8.76
C VAL A 502 13.69 13.36 -9.07
N LYS A 503 14.07 13.41 -10.35
CA LYS A 503 15.49 13.40 -10.75
C LYS A 503 16.24 14.67 -10.34
N ALA A 504 15.57 15.82 -10.32
CA ALA A 504 16.16 17.08 -9.90
C ALA A 504 16.43 17.06 -8.39
N ASP A 505 15.46 16.59 -7.60
CA ASP A 505 15.60 16.43 -6.16
C ASP A 505 16.71 15.42 -5.83
N ASP A 506 16.79 14.31 -6.56
CA ASP A 506 17.84 13.32 -6.39
C ASP A 506 19.24 13.86 -6.73
N ALA A 507 19.38 14.57 -7.84
CA ALA A 507 20.64 15.21 -8.22
C ALA A 507 21.08 16.28 -7.19
N ALA A 508 20.13 17.06 -6.66
CA ALA A 508 20.40 18.04 -5.62
C ALA A 508 20.90 17.38 -4.32
N ARG A 509 20.32 16.24 -3.94
CA ARG A 509 20.75 15.44 -2.78
C ARG A 509 22.14 14.83 -2.95
N MET A 510 22.47 14.33 -4.13
CA MET A 510 23.79 13.76 -4.43
C MET A 510 24.91 14.81 -4.53
N GLY A 511 24.57 16.11 -4.50
CA GLY A 511 25.53 17.20 -4.72
C GLY A 511 25.93 17.38 -6.19
N ASP A 512 25.20 16.77 -7.13
CA ASP A 512 25.38 16.98 -8.57
C ASP A 512 24.68 18.28 -8.99
N HIS A 513 25.32 19.40 -8.64
CA HIS A 513 24.78 20.74 -8.89
C HIS A 513 24.59 21.04 -10.38
N ALA A 514 25.40 20.44 -11.27
CA ALA A 514 25.29 20.64 -12.70
C ALA A 514 23.99 20.03 -13.23
N ARG A 515 23.75 18.75 -12.93
CA ARG A 515 22.53 18.06 -13.35
C ARG A 515 21.28 18.64 -12.70
N ALA A 516 21.35 19.02 -11.42
CA ALA A 516 20.24 19.67 -10.73
C ALA A 516 19.89 21.03 -11.38
N ALA A 517 20.89 21.83 -11.75
CA ALA A 517 20.67 23.09 -12.45
C ALA A 517 20.07 22.88 -13.84
N ASP A 518 20.59 21.91 -14.62
CA ASP A 518 20.07 21.62 -15.95
C ASP A 518 18.59 21.22 -15.93
N LEU A 519 18.22 20.37 -14.96
CA LEU A 519 16.84 19.93 -14.78
C LEU A 519 15.94 21.08 -14.30
N THR A 520 16.38 21.87 -13.32
CA THR A 520 15.58 22.92 -12.69
C THR A 520 15.38 24.13 -13.59
N TYR A 521 16.40 24.56 -14.34
CA TYR A 521 16.35 25.79 -15.12
C TYR A 521 16.00 25.58 -16.60
N TYR A 522 16.17 24.38 -17.16
CA TYR A 522 15.85 24.10 -18.56
C TYR A 522 14.75 23.05 -18.71
N ALA A 523 15.00 21.80 -18.31
CA ALA A 523 14.11 20.69 -18.66
C ALA A 523 12.71 20.79 -18.01
N ILE A 524 12.63 21.17 -16.73
CA ILE A 524 11.36 21.35 -16.02
C ILE A 524 10.56 22.53 -16.62
N PRO A 525 11.13 23.75 -16.77
CA PRO A 525 10.42 24.87 -17.39
C PRO A 525 9.97 24.61 -18.84
N GLU A 526 10.81 23.94 -19.65
CA GLU A 526 10.44 23.54 -21.02
C GLU A 526 9.21 22.63 -21.00
N GLN A 527 9.18 21.65 -20.09
CA GLN A 527 8.07 20.72 -20.03
C GLN A 527 6.80 21.37 -19.44
N GLU A 528 6.91 22.28 -18.48
CA GLU A 528 5.78 23.09 -18.01
C GLU A 528 5.20 23.97 -19.12
N GLN A 529 6.05 24.57 -19.97
CA GLN A 529 5.59 25.35 -21.13
C GLN A 529 4.87 24.46 -22.14
N ASN A 530 5.37 23.25 -22.39
CA ASN A 530 4.73 22.29 -23.26
C ASN A 530 3.36 21.85 -22.73
N ILE A 531 3.24 21.54 -21.43
CA ILE A 531 1.95 21.24 -20.79
C ILE A 531 0.98 22.42 -20.95
N LYS A 532 1.41 23.64 -20.66
CA LYS A 532 0.57 24.85 -20.83
C LYS A 532 0.14 25.05 -22.28
N ARG A 533 0.98 24.72 -23.27
CA ARG A 533 0.63 24.77 -24.69
C ARG A 533 -0.45 23.73 -25.02
N LEU A 534 -0.27 22.47 -24.61
CA LEU A 534 -1.24 21.40 -24.85
C LEU A 534 -2.58 21.68 -24.15
N GLU A 535 -2.56 22.23 -22.93
CA GLU A 535 -3.77 22.65 -22.21
C GLU A 535 -4.50 23.79 -22.93
N LYS A 536 -3.76 24.77 -23.49
CA LYS A 536 -4.35 25.84 -24.30
C LYS A 536 -4.94 25.33 -25.61
N GLU A 537 -4.25 24.42 -26.30
CA GLU A 537 -4.75 23.79 -27.54
C GLU A 537 -6.04 23.00 -27.27
N LYS A 538 -6.07 22.26 -26.16
CA LYS A 538 -7.26 21.56 -25.69
C LYS A 538 -8.40 22.54 -25.38
N ALA A 539 -8.15 23.56 -24.56
CA ALA A 539 -9.17 24.55 -24.19
C ALA A 539 -9.72 25.32 -25.39
N ALA A 540 -8.86 25.66 -26.38
CA ALA A 540 -9.28 26.33 -27.60
C ALA A 540 -10.19 25.44 -28.46
N ALA A 541 -9.86 24.15 -28.58
CA ALA A 541 -10.69 23.19 -29.29
C ALA A 541 -12.03 22.96 -28.57
N ASP A 542 -12.03 22.85 -27.24
CA ASP A 542 -13.25 22.67 -26.43
C ASP A 542 -14.16 23.92 -26.49
N ALA A 543 -13.57 25.12 -26.55
CA ALA A 543 -14.29 26.39 -26.72
C ALA A 543 -14.88 26.55 -28.14
N ALA A 544 -14.13 26.18 -29.17
CA ALA A 544 -14.63 26.18 -30.56
C ALA A 544 -15.83 25.24 -30.73
N LEU A 545 -15.87 24.14 -29.97
CA LEU A 545 -16.98 23.19 -29.93
C LEU A 545 -18.20 23.74 -29.19
N SER A 546 -18.01 24.58 -28.18
CA SER A 546 -19.08 25.14 -27.33
C SER A 546 -19.81 26.34 -27.95
N GLN A 547 -19.27 26.95 -29.01
CA GLN A 547 -19.85 28.13 -29.67
C GLN A 547 -20.89 27.80 -30.76
N ASN A 548 -21.12 26.53 -31.09
CA ASN A 548 -22.17 26.11 -32.02
C ASN A 548 -23.46 25.74 -31.26
N PRO A 549 -24.54 26.55 -31.32
CA PRO A 549 -25.78 26.31 -30.56
C PRO A 549 -26.57 25.07 -31.02
N ASP A 550 -26.34 24.61 -32.25
CA ASP A 550 -27.05 23.46 -32.86
C ASP A 550 -26.47 22.09 -32.47
N ASN A 551 -25.30 22.06 -31.81
CA ASN A 551 -24.74 20.82 -31.25
C ASN A 551 -25.23 20.64 -29.81
N ILE A 552 -26.32 19.88 -29.64
CA ILE A 552 -26.93 19.50 -28.34
C ILE A 552 -25.97 18.65 -27.45
N GLY A 553 -24.72 18.45 -27.86
CA GLY A 553 -23.70 17.80 -27.03
C GLY A 553 -22.86 18.82 -26.28
N ASN A 554 -23.07 18.91 -24.96
CA ASN A 554 -22.00 19.23 -24.01
C ASN A 554 -20.71 18.46 -24.40
N SER A 555 -19.53 18.97 -24.01
CA SER A 555 -18.26 18.24 -24.12
C SER A 555 -18.47 16.73 -23.92
N MET A 556 -18.18 15.92 -24.94
CA MET A 556 -18.46 14.47 -24.92
C MET A 556 -17.69 13.77 -23.80
N ILE A 557 -16.61 14.41 -23.34
CA ILE A 557 -15.75 13.97 -22.26
C ILE A 557 -15.71 15.08 -21.21
N THR A 558 -16.06 14.74 -19.96
CA THR A 558 -15.74 15.58 -18.80
C THR A 558 -14.41 15.11 -18.24
N ASP A 559 -13.38 15.95 -18.28
CA ASP A 559 -12.05 15.64 -17.74
C ASP A 559 -11.79 16.28 -16.37
N ILE A 560 -12.78 16.98 -15.84
CA ILE A 560 -12.65 17.82 -14.66
C ILE A 560 -13.50 17.24 -13.53
N VAL A 561 -12.85 16.97 -12.40
CA VAL A 561 -13.50 16.65 -11.13
C VAL A 561 -13.96 17.97 -10.50
N GLY A 562 -15.27 18.20 -10.51
CA GLY A 562 -15.94 19.34 -9.89
C GLY A 562 -16.72 18.97 -8.63
N PRO A 563 -17.39 19.95 -7.98
CA PRO A 563 -18.23 19.70 -6.81
C PRO A 563 -19.38 18.73 -7.09
N ASP A 564 -19.90 18.69 -8.32
CA ASP A 564 -21.00 17.80 -8.70
C ASP A 564 -20.59 16.32 -8.61
N GLN A 565 -19.41 15.96 -9.10
CA GLN A 565 -18.88 14.59 -9.01
C GLN A 565 -18.68 14.17 -7.55
N ILE A 566 -18.20 15.09 -6.70
CA ILE A 566 -18.06 14.83 -5.26
C ILE A 566 -19.44 14.61 -4.61
N ASN A 567 -20.42 15.44 -4.94
CA ASN A 567 -21.78 15.30 -4.41
C ASN A 567 -22.42 13.96 -4.81
N GLU A 568 -22.21 13.49 -6.03
CA GLU A 568 -22.73 12.20 -6.51
C GLU A 568 -22.16 11.03 -5.69
N ILE A 569 -20.86 11.06 -5.40
CA ILE A 569 -20.21 10.01 -4.60
C ILE A 569 -20.66 10.05 -3.14
N VAL A 570 -20.68 11.24 -2.54
CA VAL A 570 -21.19 11.42 -1.18
C VAL A 570 -22.65 10.97 -1.10
N SER A 571 -23.47 11.26 -2.12
CA SER A 571 -24.85 10.80 -2.21
C SER A 571 -24.94 9.28 -2.23
N ARG A 572 -24.09 8.61 -3.01
CA ARG A 572 -24.01 7.14 -3.09
C ARG A 572 -23.60 6.51 -1.75
N TRP A 573 -22.63 7.10 -1.06
CA TRP A 573 -22.12 6.56 0.21
C TRP A 573 -23.05 6.82 1.39
N SER A 574 -23.67 8.00 1.45
CA SER A 574 -24.54 8.41 2.56
C SER A 574 -26.01 8.09 2.35
N GLY A 575 -26.45 7.88 1.11
CA GLY A 575 -27.85 7.77 0.73
C GLY A 575 -28.59 9.13 0.69
N ILE A 576 -27.90 10.25 0.91
CA ILE A 576 -28.51 11.59 0.91
C ILE A 576 -28.64 12.09 -0.54
N PRO A 577 -29.83 12.55 -1.00
CA PRO A 577 -30.00 13.05 -2.35
C PRO A 577 -29.08 14.23 -2.69
N VAL A 578 -28.51 14.26 -3.91
CA VAL A 578 -27.62 15.32 -4.41
C VAL A 578 -28.23 16.72 -4.27
N THR A 579 -29.53 16.86 -4.49
CA THR A 579 -30.25 18.15 -4.35
C THR A 579 -30.12 18.73 -2.94
N ARG A 580 -30.07 17.88 -1.90
CA ARG A 580 -29.88 18.30 -0.51
C ARG A 580 -28.42 18.68 -0.22
N LEU A 581 -27.46 18.04 -0.90
CA LEU A 581 -26.02 18.32 -0.74
C LEU A 581 -25.60 19.66 -1.37
N LYS A 582 -26.26 20.09 -2.46
CA LYS A 582 -25.96 21.37 -3.14
C LYS A 582 -26.38 22.62 -2.35
N THR A 583 -27.30 22.49 -1.39
CA THR A 583 -27.84 23.67 -0.68
C THR A 583 -26.81 24.19 0.32
N THR A 584 -26.46 25.48 0.24
CA THR A 584 -25.51 26.07 1.19
C THR A 584 -26.09 26.05 2.61
N GLU A 585 -25.24 25.88 3.64
CA GLU A 585 -25.70 25.88 5.03
C GLU A 585 -26.44 27.19 5.37
N LYS A 586 -25.96 28.31 4.83
CA LYS A 586 -26.60 29.62 4.98
C LYS A 586 -28.02 29.64 4.41
N GLU A 587 -28.23 29.21 3.17
CA GLU A 587 -29.56 29.15 2.56
C GLU A 587 -30.50 28.20 3.30
N LYS A 588 -29.97 27.04 3.73
CA LYS A 588 -30.70 26.09 4.56
C LYS A 588 -31.19 26.76 5.84
N LEU A 589 -30.31 27.41 6.60
CA LEU A 589 -30.67 28.09 7.85
C LEU A 589 -31.66 29.25 7.67
N ILE A 590 -31.59 29.98 6.55
CA ILE A 590 -32.55 31.05 6.23
C ILE A 590 -33.96 30.48 6.06
N HIS A 591 -34.09 29.36 5.35
CA HIS A 591 -35.38 28.71 5.08
C HIS A 591 -35.88 27.76 6.18
N MET A 592 -35.15 27.63 7.29
CA MET A 592 -35.46 26.70 8.39
C MET A 592 -36.89 26.85 8.92
N GLU A 593 -37.36 28.07 9.20
CA GLU A 593 -38.71 28.30 9.74
C GLU A 593 -39.81 27.79 8.79
N ARG A 594 -39.64 28.01 7.48
CA ARG A 594 -40.60 27.55 6.47
C ARG A 594 -40.57 26.03 6.37
N ALA A 595 -39.38 25.43 6.36
CA ALA A 595 -39.21 23.99 6.26
C ALA A 595 -39.81 23.26 7.48
N LEU A 596 -39.50 23.72 8.71
CA LEU A 596 -40.07 23.17 9.94
C LEU A 596 -41.58 23.43 10.04
N GLY A 597 -42.05 24.59 9.58
CA GLY A 597 -43.47 24.95 9.58
C GLY A 597 -44.34 24.12 8.63
N ASN A 598 -43.76 23.51 7.59
CA ASN A 598 -44.48 22.58 6.71
C ASN A 598 -44.85 21.27 7.43
N THR A 599 -44.00 20.83 8.36
CA THR A 599 -44.20 19.57 9.12
C THR A 599 -44.91 19.82 10.45
N VAL A 600 -44.58 20.93 11.13
CA VAL A 600 -45.11 21.26 12.46
C VAL A 600 -46.23 22.30 12.34
N VAL A 601 -47.46 21.81 12.30
CA VAL A 601 -48.66 22.65 12.12
C VAL A 601 -49.01 23.35 13.45
N GLY A 602 -49.27 24.66 13.38
CA GLY A 602 -49.83 25.45 14.50
C GLY A 602 -48.84 25.93 15.57
N GLN A 603 -47.55 25.57 15.51
CA GLN A 603 -46.54 25.92 16.52
C GLN A 603 -45.52 26.97 16.03
N LYS A 604 -45.98 28.06 15.42
CA LYS A 604 -45.11 29.06 14.77
C LYS A 604 -44.09 29.69 15.73
N GLU A 605 -44.52 30.03 16.94
CA GLU A 605 -43.66 30.67 17.97
C GLU A 605 -42.52 29.76 18.40
N ALA A 606 -42.81 28.47 18.63
CA ALA A 606 -41.81 27.47 18.99
C ALA A 606 -40.81 27.24 17.84
N VAL A 607 -41.30 27.16 16.59
CA VAL A 607 -40.45 27.02 15.40
C VAL A 607 -39.52 28.23 15.24
N GLN A 608 -40.01 29.45 15.43
CA GLN A 608 -39.21 30.67 15.36
C GLN A 608 -38.15 30.74 16.46
N ALA A 609 -38.52 30.43 17.70
CA ALA A 609 -37.58 30.43 18.83
C ALA A 609 -36.43 29.44 18.62
N VAL A 610 -36.75 28.22 18.18
CA VAL A 610 -35.75 27.20 17.85
C VAL A 610 -34.86 27.65 16.70
N SER A 611 -35.46 28.15 15.61
CA SER A 611 -34.72 28.58 14.42
C SER A 611 -33.74 29.72 14.72
N ASN A 612 -34.16 30.71 15.52
CA ASN A 612 -33.31 31.84 15.90
C ASN A 612 -32.13 31.42 16.77
N ALA A 613 -32.34 30.55 17.76
CA ALA A 613 -31.26 30.05 18.60
C ALA A 613 -30.21 29.26 17.81
N ILE A 614 -30.64 28.45 16.83
CA ILE A 614 -29.72 27.70 15.98
C ILE A 614 -28.94 28.63 15.04
N ARG A 615 -29.61 29.62 14.44
CA ARG A 615 -28.91 30.65 13.64
C ARG A 615 -27.87 31.40 14.47
N LEU A 616 -28.21 31.76 15.70
CA LEU A 616 -27.29 32.42 16.63
C LEU A 616 -26.06 31.55 16.90
N GLN A 617 -26.25 30.25 17.16
CA GLN A 617 -25.13 29.34 17.37
C GLN A 617 -24.27 29.17 16.11
N ARG A 618 -24.90 28.97 14.95
CA ARG A 618 -24.20 28.78 13.66
C ARG A 618 -23.48 30.03 13.17
N SER A 619 -23.92 31.22 13.62
CA SER A 619 -23.22 32.47 13.35
C SER A 619 -21.93 32.65 14.17
N GLY A 620 -21.66 31.79 15.15
CA GLY A 620 -20.51 31.90 16.04
C GLY A 620 -20.64 32.99 17.12
N LEU A 621 -21.83 33.60 17.24
CA LEU A 621 -22.13 34.61 18.26
C LEU A 621 -22.45 34.01 19.64
N SER A 622 -22.72 32.70 19.72
CA SER A 622 -22.88 31.99 21.00
C SER A 622 -21.55 31.45 21.53
N ASN A 623 -21.51 31.13 22.81
CA ASN A 623 -20.37 30.42 23.41
C ASN A 623 -20.14 29.07 22.68
N PRO A 624 -18.95 28.82 22.11
CA PRO A 624 -18.64 27.56 21.40
C PRO A 624 -18.75 26.31 22.29
N ASN A 625 -18.55 26.47 23.60
CA ASN A 625 -18.60 25.36 24.56
C ASN A 625 -20.03 25.02 25.04
N GLN A 626 -21.06 25.70 24.53
CA GLN A 626 -22.43 25.52 24.98
C GLN A 626 -23.35 25.08 23.83
N PRO A 627 -24.00 23.90 23.92
CA PRO A 627 -24.98 23.47 22.93
C PRO A 627 -26.29 24.26 23.05
N PRO A 628 -27.11 24.32 21.98
CA PRO A 628 -28.40 24.97 22.01
C PRO A 628 -29.37 24.10 22.84
N SER A 629 -29.93 24.66 23.90
CA SER A 629 -30.84 23.95 24.81
C SER A 629 -32.24 24.54 24.74
N PHE A 630 -33.25 23.69 24.64
CA PHE A 630 -34.65 24.10 24.59
C PHE A 630 -35.47 23.35 25.64
N LEU A 631 -36.43 24.04 26.26
CA LEU A 631 -37.43 23.44 27.13
C LEU A 631 -38.81 23.61 26.48
N PHE A 632 -39.38 22.53 25.95
CA PHE A 632 -40.70 22.57 25.34
C PHE A 632 -41.82 22.39 26.37
N SER A 633 -42.43 23.51 26.78
CA SER A 633 -43.59 23.54 27.68
C SER A 633 -44.91 23.56 26.91
N GLY A 634 -45.94 22.85 27.39
CA GLY A 634 -47.25 22.75 26.74
C GLY A 634 -47.95 21.39 26.92
N PRO A 635 -49.22 21.24 26.49
CA PRO A 635 -49.97 19.99 26.60
C PRO A 635 -49.36 18.83 25.81
N SER A 636 -49.60 17.59 26.24
CA SER A 636 -49.20 16.40 25.49
C SER A 636 -49.90 16.31 24.13
N GLY A 637 -49.22 15.78 23.12
CA GLY A 637 -49.78 15.63 21.77
C GLY A 637 -49.74 16.89 20.89
N THR A 638 -49.23 18.02 21.39
CA THR A 638 -49.19 19.30 20.65
C THR A 638 -48.04 19.44 19.64
N GLY A 639 -47.23 18.40 19.45
CA GLY A 639 -46.15 18.39 18.46
C GLY A 639 -44.74 18.65 18.99
N LYS A 640 -44.51 18.65 20.31
CA LYS A 640 -43.15 18.83 20.90
C LYS A 640 -42.12 17.84 20.34
N THR A 641 -42.43 16.55 20.38
CA THR A 641 -41.57 15.48 19.84
C THR A 641 -41.55 15.49 18.31
N LEU A 642 -42.58 16.05 17.66
CA LEU A 642 -42.59 16.20 16.21
C LEU A 642 -41.61 17.29 15.78
N LEU A 643 -41.55 18.40 16.52
CA LEU A 643 -40.59 19.47 16.29
C LEU A 643 -39.15 19.01 16.48
N THR A 644 -38.83 18.21 17.50
CA THR A 644 -37.47 17.64 17.66
C THR A 644 -37.10 16.69 16.52
N LYS A 645 -38.04 15.84 16.07
CA LYS A 645 -37.81 14.96 14.92
C LYS A 645 -37.59 15.73 13.62
N ALA A 646 -38.46 16.71 13.35
CA ALA A 646 -38.34 17.58 12.18
C ALA A 646 -37.03 18.38 12.21
N LEU A 647 -36.59 18.80 13.41
CA LEU A 647 -35.33 19.49 13.60
C LEU A 647 -34.12 18.60 13.34
N ALA A 648 -34.14 17.36 13.84
CA ALA A 648 -33.09 16.38 13.58
C ALA A 648 -32.99 16.07 12.08
N GLU A 649 -34.12 15.84 11.42
CA GLU A 649 -34.18 15.65 9.97
C GLU A 649 -33.68 16.87 9.21
N PHE A 650 -34.05 18.09 9.64
CA PHE A 650 -33.64 19.31 8.96
C PHE A 650 -32.13 19.58 9.07
N LEU A 651 -31.55 19.42 10.26
CA LEU A 651 -30.15 19.79 10.50
C LEU A 651 -29.15 18.71 10.11
N PHE A 652 -29.52 17.44 10.32
CA PHE A 652 -28.63 16.31 10.12
C PHE A 652 -29.03 15.42 8.95
N ASP A 653 -30.10 15.77 8.22
CA ASP A 653 -30.60 15.03 7.07
C ASP A 653 -30.96 13.55 7.40
N ASP A 654 -31.11 13.22 8.69
CA ASP A 654 -31.44 11.89 9.21
C ASP A 654 -32.48 12.00 10.35
N PRO A 655 -33.71 11.51 10.19
CA PRO A 655 -34.70 11.49 11.27
C PRO A 655 -34.30 10.54 12.42
N LYS A 656 -33.39 9.58 12.17
CA LYS A 656 -32.77 8.71 13.20
C LYS A 656 -31.60 9.40 13.89
N ALA A 657 -31.28 10.65 13.56
CA ALA A 657 -30.45 11.53 14.38
C ALA A 657 -31.26 12.18 15.53
N MET A 658 -32.34 11.52 15.98
CA MET A 658 -32.99 11.74 17.27
C MET A 658 -32.88 10.48 18.18
N ILE A 659 -32.37 10.70 19.38
CA ILE A 659 -32.07 9.81 20.51
C ILE A 659 -32.96 10.38 21.57
N ARG A 660 -33.90 9.54 21.96
CA ARG A 660 -34.93 9.85 22.91
C ARG A 660 -34.57 9.10 24.18
N PHE A 661 -34.48 9.84 25.27
CA PHE A 661 -34.43 9.25 26.60
C PHE A 661 -35.79 9.44 27.24
N ASP A 662 -36.40 8.36 27.74
CA ASP A 662 -37.60 8.49 28.54
C ASP A 662 -37.19 8.72 29.99
N MET A 663 -37.26 9.97 30.46
CA MET A 663 -36.90 10.32 31.85
C MET A 663 -37.73 9.59 32.90
N SER A 664 -38.89 9.02 32.53
CA SER A 664 -39.69 8.17 33.41
C SER A 664 -38.94 6.89 33.83
N GLU A 665 -38.02 6.40 32.98
CA GLU A 665 -37.17 5.22 33.27
C GLU A 665 -35.95 5.56 34.13
N TYR A 666 -35.67 6.85 34.34
CA TYR A 666 -34.48 7.37 35.04
C TYR A 666 -34.80 7.97 36.43
N GLN A 667 -35.91 7.57 37.05
CA GLN A 667 -36.31 8.07 38.37
C GLN A 667 -35.38 7.60 39.50
N GLU A 668 -34.80 6.41 39.39
CA GLU A 668 -33.92 5.83 40.40
C GLU A 668 -32.46 6.27 40.24
N ARG A 669 -31.76 6.49 41.37
CA ARG A 669 -30.34 6.90 41.38
C ARG A 669 -29.43 5.94 40.62
N HIS A 670 -29.72 4.64 40.65
CA HIS A 670 -28.89 3.63 39.98
C HIS A 670 -29.08 3.61 38.45
N SER A 671 -30.22 4.09 37.94
CA SER A 671 -30.49 4.23 36.51
C SER A 671 -29.58 5.27 35.83
N LEU A 672 -29.05 6.24 36.59
CA LEU A 672 -28.08 7.22 36.08
C LEU A 672 -26.82 6.55 35.51
N SER A 673 -26.40 5.43 36.13
CA SER A 673 -25.25 4.64 35.69
C SER A 673 -25.47 4.01 34.31
N ARG A 674 -26.73 3.72 33.93
CA ARG A 674 -27.07 3.25 32.57
C ARG A 674 -26.97 4.37 31.54
N MET A 675 -27.25 5.61 31.93
CA MET A 675 -27.20 6.78 31.04
C MET A 675 -25.76 7.25 30.79
N ILE A 676 -24.98 7.45 31.86
CA ILE A 676 -23.64 8.06 31.80
C ILE A 676 -22.54 7.00 31.69
N GLY A 677 -22.77 5.80 32.24
CA GLY A 677 -21.80 4.71 32.33
C GLY A 677 -21.57 4.30 33.77
N ALA A 678 -21.24 3.02 33.98
CA ALA A 678 -20.91 2.53 35.32
C ALA A 678 -19.56 3.12 35.79
N PRO A 679 -19.40 3.46 37.08
CA PRO A 679 -18.14 3.95 37.61
C PRO A 679 -17.04 2.87 37.60
N PRO A 680 -15.75 3.26 37.63
CA PRO A 680 -14.63 2.31 37.65
C PRO A 680 -14.79 1.27 38.77
N GLY A 681 -14.69 -0.01 38.42
CA GLY A 681 -14.86 -1.13 39.35
C GLY A 681 -16.26 -1.77 39.39
N TYR A 682 -17.24 -1.24 38.64
CA TYR A 682 -18.56 -1.84 38.47
C TYR A 682 -18.71 -2.53 37.09
N VAL A 683 -19.54 -3.59 37.04
CA VAL A 683 -19.83 -4.32 35.80
C VAL A 683 -20.39 -3.35 34.75
N GLY A 684 -19.76 -3.31 33.57
CA GLY A 684 -20.14 -2.40 32.48
C GLY A 684 -19.38 -1.07 32.40
N HIS A 685 -18.36 -0.85 33.26
CA HIS A 685 -17.49 0.33 33.20
C HIS A 685 -16.86 0.56 31.80
N ASP A 686 -16.42 -0.52 31.15
CA ASP A 686 -15.75 -0.45 29.85
C ASP A 686 -16.72 -0.27 28.66
N ALA A 687 -18.04 -0.40 28.88
CA ALA A 687 -19.04 -0.36 27.82
C ALA A 687 -19.61 1.05 27.53
N GLY A 688 -19.26 2.06 28.34
CA GLY A 688 -19.86 3.40 28.27
C GLY A 688 -21.37 3.41 28.59
N GLY A 689 -21.92 4.58 28.94
CA GLY A 689 -23.37 4.74 29.13
C GLY A 689 -24.13 4.92 27.81
N GLN A 690 -25.44 4.69 27.84
CA GLN A 690 -26.31 4.88 26.66
C GLN A 690 -26.19 6.28 26.04
N LEU A 691 -26.04 7.33 26.85
CA LEU A 691 -25.85 8.70 26.35
C LEU A 691 -24.43 8.89 25.80
N THR A 692 -23.41 8.49 26.55
CA THR A 692 -22.01 8.73 26.17
C THR A 692 -21.61 7.96 24.91
N GLU A 693 -22.08 6.72 24.76
CA GLU A 693 -21.82 5.93 23.54
C GLU A 693 -22.61 6.45 22.35
N ALA A 694 -23.86 6.84 22.54
CA ALA A 694 -24.65 7.38 21.46
C ALA A 694 -24.11 8.73 20.96
N LEU A 695 -23.63 9.60 21.86
CA LEU A 695 -22.93 10.84 21.51
C LEU A 695 -21.56 10.57 20.85
N ARG A 696 -20.83 9.54 21.27
CA ARG A 696 -19.53 9.18 20.66
C ARG A 696 -19.70 8.67 19.23
N ARG A 697 -20.74 7.85 18.97
CA ARG A 697 -21.01 7.28 17.64
C ARG A 697 -21.63 8.29 16.67
N LYS A 698 -22.46 9.20 17.17
CA LYS A 698 -23.11 10.27 16.39
C LYS A 698 -22.90 11.63 17.08
N PRO A 699 -21.77 12.32 16.84
CA PRO A 699 -21.48 13.60 17.47
C PRO A 699 -22.43 14.74 17.03
N PHE A 700 -23.10 14.60 15.88
CA PHE A 700 -24.06 15.57 15.35
C PHE A 700 -25.50 15.07 15.50
N PHE A 701 -26.19 15.56 16.53
CA PHE A 701 -27.38 14.89 17.04
C PHE A 701 -28.21 15.76 18.01
N TYR A 702 -29.55 15.58 18.10
CA TYR A 702 -30.44 16.29 19.05
C TYR A 702 -30.98 15.40 20.18
N PRO A 703 -30.46 15.52 21.42
CA PRO A 703 -31.01 14.79 22.56
C PRO A 703 -32.40 15.34 22.89
N SER A 704 -33.42 14.50 22.78
CA SER A 704 -34.71 14.76 23.41
C SER A 704 -34.70 14.02 24.74
N LEU A 705 -34.53 14.79 25.82
CA LEU A 705 -34.75 14.35 27.19
C LEU A 705 -36.25 14.41 27.52
#